data_AF-A0A940A0H9-F1
#
_entry.id   AF-A0A940A0H9-F1
#
_cell.length_a   1.000
_cell.length_b   1.000
_cell.length_c   1.000
_cell.angle_alpha   90.00
_cell.angle_beta   90.00
_cell.angle_gamma   90.00
#
_symmetry.space_group_name_H-M   'P 1'
#
loop_
_entity.id
_entity.type
_entity.pdbx_description
1 polymer ?
#
loop_
_entity_poly.entity_id
_entity_poly.type
_entity_poly.pdbx_seq_one_letter_code
_entity_poly.pdbx_strand_id
1 'polypeptide(L)'
;MKILNRFGYRVICTMLAAVMFISVFTGITVSAAPTQEVVVSSNITCEFDSNFSLVYYIKIESTGNFTNPYLKVAFQKYSGEGGSYTRETTTIKDYTYDESTKQYRFVFSGISAAEMGNTAYATFCASIGSQAYASSVIEYSVKKYAEDVLSYKMSSNTDADKKLCTLMVDLLNYGAAAQTYFGRHTNVLANKDLTSAQKAVASALPSSASTCLKKGSFTNPKATLQKIALSFDNSVDPVVYASFTSAPSSNVYAELSYKDIEGAQKKIRVNSSDFGHDTETGLYRMEFEGISPLYFKTPFTVVFKEGNNAISATTTYSVESYAHDILAGNYNAKVKDLVKKLLAYGGAARAFYDAYGSPEQPVIDDSISTYKNSKYTKDMPKAVIVIPSSASKEEQYAANMIQRYMSRKENYTPQIVKDSVAKGSQGFEISVGNTNRPHGSAKYSSDGSYKIYYYSDGAGGISIKGVGKRGTINGAGKFLSLCGGYFWLSMEDGYKSNQTNFKYETNINYDYQRPFTFTDIDAAYGVMSRDEYGMFDVANGLNGYYANIGAGDESWYLYSDKNTATYSKGQVHTLLTEYFHESDLSSNPGWFTTAKFSTAQVCLSNKQVRARILSHVKEILNSSKYNPNAPMQIISLSQADNSNYCTCQACKDFVNSHKSDQVNASFPKVHDYSPLYIDLCNEISEAIHQNGAYKNVYIDTLAYDHTIKPPKGLKINKYVIVRYAALMRCYAHNCDDTTCMRNLEDSTYLKTWANLCNQSGAQLWIWDYNANWYSTIMPYANIRSAIHDIRYYKSLGVKGIYLQSNDIHLDCNSEFGDLRLYIEGVLLENPDADVDKEIEFFLNEFYGAGAPYIKEYLDLMVKQAKNHQCGSNCSAPYQWRLFCLRYDSKPGQIFNNEMIDYDGTNYTTSLDAHNRMPDSDINRCEEIYNAAMKAVENDSERHRFTTGRTLVSWKLVKSVLKVKEFANASTYKSQNAKLYKELVETYKVTVFSLIWRTRTDTKLDKNPGEWVVK
;
A
#
# COMPACT_ATOMS: atom_id res chain seq x y z
N MET A 1 -7.79 31.34 -15.87
CA MET A 1 -6.96 32.30 -16.63
C MET A 1 -5.75 32.60 -15.75
N LYS A 2 -4.72 31.75 -15.79
CA LYS A 2 -3.57 31.80 -16.70
C LYS A 2 -2.70 33.05 -16.47
N ILE A 3 -1.51 32.76 -15.90
CA ILE A 3 -0.26 33.55 -15.85
C ILE A 3 -0.07 34.39 -14.59
N LEU A 4 0.76 33.84 -13.69
CA LEU A 4 1.76 34.45 -12.77
C LEU A 4 2.22 33.26 -11.89
N ASN A 5 3.48 32.88 -11.71
CA ASN A 5 4.77 33.49 -11.97
C ASN A 5 5.79 32.32 -11.92
N ARG A 6 6.66 32.14 -12.92
CA ARG A 6 8.11 32.43 -12.80
C ARG A 6 8.58 32.37 -11.35
N PHE A 7 9.29 31.31 -10.98
CA PHE A 7 9.84 31.19 -9.65
C PHE A 7 10.73 32.42 -9.37
N GLY A 8 10.30 33.23 -8.40
CA GLY A 8 11.27 33.61 -7.40
C GLY A 8 11.77 32.29 -6.82
N TYR A 9 12.99 31.90 -7.19
CA TYR A 9 13.99 31.02 -6.55
C TYR A 9 15.30 31.36 -7.30
N ARG A 10 15.66 32.66 -7.25
CA ARG A 10 16.88 33.24 -6.62
C ARG A 10 18.12 33.13 -7.52
N VAL A 11 18.19 33.95 -8.58
CA VAL A 11 18.64 35.38 -8.65
C VAL A 11 20.15 35.42 -8.99
N ILE A 12 20.53 35.54 -10.27
CA ILE A 12 20.61 36.77 -11.09
C ILE A 12 21.54 37.83 -10.49
N CYS A 13 22.71 37.95 -11.09
CA CYS A 13 23.35 39.21 -11.48
C CYS A 13 23.90 38.94 -12.90
N THR A 14 23.90 39.88 -13.85
CA THR A 14 24.51 41.21 -13.73
C THR A 14 23.93 42.17 -14.79
N MET A 15 23.81 43.45 -14.44
CA MET A 15 23.21 44.57 -15.21
C MET A 15 24.06 45.13 -16.36
N LEU A 16 23.39 45.73 -17.37
CA LEU A 16 23.64 47.01 -18.09
C LEU A 16 22.64 47.09 -19.29
N ALA A 17 21.97 48.18 -19.71
CA ALA A 17 22.15 49.63 -19.51
C ALA A 17 20.84 50.46 -19.74
N ALA A 18 20.68 51.51 -18.91
CA ALA A 18 20.08 52.87 -19.06
C ALA A 18 18.85 53.18 -19.96
N VAL A 19 17.84 53.85 -19.38
CA VAL A 19 17.41 55.27 -19.63
C VAL A 19 15.96 55.54 -19.09
N MET A 20 15.85 56.50 -18.14
CA MET A 20 14.69 57.31 -17.67
C MET A 20 13.51 56.64 -16.91
N PHE A 21 12.90 57.15 -15.83
CA PHE A 21 13.03 58.36 -14.99
C PHE A 21 12.23 58.11 -13.67
N ILE A 22 12.75 58.55 -12.50
CA ILE A 22 12.03 59.13 -11.31
C ILE A 22 10.94 58.24 -10.63
N SER A 23 10.96 57.85 -9.34
CA SER A 23 11.48 58.46 -8.10
C SER A 23 11.38 57.47 -6.91
N VAL A 24 12.40 57.48 -6.04
CA VAL A 24 12.39 57.43 -4.55
C VAL A 24 11.43 56.39 -3.90
N PHE A 25 11.91 55.30 -3.29
CA PHE A 25 12.56 55.30 -1.97
C PHE A 25 13.56 54.15 -1.80
N THR A 26 14.74 54.51 -1.31
CA THR A 26 15.72 53.62 -0.69
C THR A 26 15.16 52.97 0.57
N GLY A 27 15.28 51.65 0.63
CA GLY A 27 15.17 50.85 1.85
C GLY A 27 16.11 49.66 1.75
N ILE A 28 17.42 49.91 1.77
CA ILE A 28 18.38 48.85 2.07
C ILE A 28 18.17 48.50 3.55
N THR A 29 17.40 47.45 3.84
CA THR A 29 17.56 46.75 5.12
C THR A 29 18.79 45.87 4.99
N VAL A 30 19.93 46.41 5.44
CA VAL A 30 20.98 45.54 5.96
C VAL A 30 20.33 44.83 7.14
N SER A 31 19.98 43.55 6.97
CA SER A 31 19.57 42.70 8.08
C SER A 31 20.69 42.77 9.10
N ALA A 32 20.44 43.40 10.25
CA ALA A 32 21.34 43.32 11.39
C ALA A 32 21.67 41.85 11.64
N ALA A 33 22.92 41.57 12.05
CA ALA A 33 23.27 40.23 12.53
C ALA A 33 22.24 39.82 13.61
N PRO A 34 21.78 38.56 13.64
CA PRO A 34 20.82 38.12 14.64
C PRO A 34 21.36 38.44 16.03
N THR A 35 20.59 39.20 16.82
CA THR A 35 21.04 39.76 18.11
C THR A 35 20.56 38.94 19.30
N GLN A 36 19.81 37.85 19.06
CA GLN A 36 19.30 36.95 20.10
C GLN A 36 19.38 35.47 19.67
N GLU A 37 19.48 34.57 20.65
CA GLU A 37 19.60 33.12 20.43
C GLU A 37 18.21 32.46 20.30
N VAL A 38 18.09 31.47 19.40
CA VAL A 38 16.93 30.56 19.32
C VAL A 38 17.38 29.12 19.54
N VAL A 39 16.73 28.42 20.47
CA VAL A 39 17.01 27.01 20.73
C VAL A 39 16.29 26.16 19.68
N VAL A 40 17.05 25.26 19.06
CA VAL A 40 16.53 24.32 18.06
C VAL A 40 17.00 22.90 18.36
N SER A 41 16.21 21.90 18.01
CA SER A 41 16.66 20.51 17.88
C SER A 41 16.84 20.17 16.40
N SER A 42 17.84 19.35 16.07
CA SER A 42 18.16 19.01 14.68
C SER A 42 18.45 17.53 14.47
N ASN A 43 17.92 16.98 13.39
CA ASN A 43 18.32 15.69 12.83
C ASN A 43 18.96 15.91 11.44
N ILE A 44 19.99 15.15 11.10
CA ILE A 44 20.72 15.32 9.85
C ILE A 44 20.87 13.98 9.15
N THR A 45 20.50 13.92 7.88
CA THR A 45 20.68 12.75 7.02
C THR A 45 21.50 13.10 5.79
N CYS A 46 21.99 12.08 5.08
CA CYS A 46 22.64 12.27 3.78
C CYS A 46 21.80 11.65 2.66
N GLU A 47 21.73 12.35 1.53
CA GLU A 47 21.19 11.81 0.27
C GLU A 47 22.35 11.51 -0.68
N PHE A 48 22.28 10.34 -1.33
CA PHE A 48 23.33 9.78 -2.19
C PHE A 48 22.84 9.46 -3.60
N ASP A 49 21.96 10.31 -4.14
CA ASP A 49 21.39 10.06 -5.47
C ASP A 49 22.43 10.30 -6.57
N SER A 50 22.62 11.54 -7.03
CA SER A 50 23.66 11.89 -8.01
C SER A 50 24.79 12.75 -7.43
N ASN A 51 24.50 13.53 -6.39
CA ASN A 51 25.45 14.32 -5.62
C ASN A 51 25.35 13.99 -4.12
N PHE A 52 26.34 14.40 -3.33
CA PHE A 52 26.25 14.28 -1.88
C PHE A 52 25.57 15.52 -1.30
N SER A 53 24.53 15.29 -0.50
CA SER A 53 23.74 16.35 0.14
C SER A 53 23.55 16.08 1.63
N LEU A 54 23.66 17.13 2.45
CA LEU A 54 23.27 17.12 3.85
C LEU A 54 21.85 17.68 3.99
N VAL A 55 20.96 16.89 4.59
CA VAL A 55 19.57 17.28 4.82
C VAL A 55 19.39 17.59 6.29
N TYR A 56 19.07 18.84 6.61
CA TYR A 56 18.87 19.32 7.97
C TYR A 56 17.38 19.40 8.27
N TYR A 57 16.93 18.64 9.26
CA TYR A 57 15.60 18.71 9.83
C TYR A 57 15.68 19.48 11.15
N ILE A 58 15.14 20.70 11.19
CA ILE A 58 15.34 21.64 12.30
C ILE A 58 14.00 21.99 12.94
N LYS A 59 13.84 21.69 14.22
CA LYS A 59 12.68 22.08 15.01
C LYS A 59 13.04 23.24 15.94
N ILE A 60 12.21 24.28 15.98
CA ILE A 60 12.38 25.38 16.93
C ILE A 60 11.78 24.96 18.28
N GLU A 61 12.59 25.02 19.34
CA GLU A 61 12.16 24.70 20.72
C GLU A 61 11.84 25.95 21.54
N SER A 62 12.33 27.13 21.12
CA SER A 62 11.99 28.40 21.77
C SER A 62 10.54 28.80 21.54
N THR A 63 9.94 29.45 22.54
CA THR A 63 8.60 30.03 22.44
C THR A 63 8.64 31.34 21.66
N GLY A 64 7.78 31.49 20.66
CA GLY A 64 7.69 32.70 19.85
C GLY A 64 7.15 32.41 18.45
N ASN A 65 6.46 33.40 17.85
CA ASN A 65 5.98 33.28 16.47
C ASN A 65 7.10 33.64 15.50
N PHE A 66 8.04 32.71 15.32
CA PHE A 66 9.16 32.87 14.41
C PHE A 66 8.69 32.90 12.95
N THR A 67 9.23 33.82 12.17
CA THR A 67 8.95 34.10 10.76
C THR A 67 10.25 34.19 9.98
N ASN A 68 10.18 34.12 8.64
CA ASN A 68 11.35 34.18 7.75
C ASN A 68 12.47 33.15 8.10
N PRO A 69 12.16 31.86 8.27
CA PRO A 69 13.17 30.87 8.58
C PRO A 69 14.09 30.63 7.38
N TYR A 70 15.39 30.50 7.64
CA TYR A 70 16.39 30.13 6.64
C TYR A 70 17.59 29.44 7.32
N LEU A 71 18.31 28.64 6.55
CA LEU A 71 19.54 28.00 7.00
C LEU A 71 20.74 28.71 6.39
N LYS A 72 21.66 29.17 7.23
CA LYS A 72 22.96 29.68 6.80
C LYS A 72 23.99 28.58 6.98
N VAL A 73 24.54 28.06 5.90
CA VAL A 73 25.56 27.02 5.94
C VAL A 73 26.89 27.62 5.53
N ALA A 74 27.83 27.72 6.47
CA ALA A 74 29.21 28.03 6.18
C ALA A 74 29.97 26.70 5.96
N PHE A 75 30.32 26.38 4.73
CA PHE A 75 30.97 25.12 4.37
C PHE A 75 32.48 25.30 4.22
N GLN A 76 33.28 24.40 4.78
CA GLN A 76 34.74 24.47 4.64
C GLN A 76 35.17 24.18 3.20
N LYS A 77 36.02 25.05 2.65
CA LYS A 77 36.68 24.88 1.37
C LYS A 77 38.20 24.96 1.56
N TYR A 78 38.88 23.86 1.30
CA TYR A 78 40.33 23.77 1.44
C TYR A 78 41.03 24.22 0.15
N SER A 79 42.08 25.02 0.30
CA SER A 79 42.98 25.38 -0.80
C SER A 79 44.12 24.37 -0.89
N GLY A 80 44.00 23.36 -1.76
CA GLY A 80 45.05 22.38 -2.03
C GLY A 80 45.36 21.38 -0.89
N GLU A 81 46.53 20.73 -0.96
CA GLU A 81 46.98 19.73 0.00
C GLU A 81 47.47 20.38 1.31
N GLY A 82 46.95 19.94 2.46
CA GLY A 82 47.39 20.40 3.79
C GLY A 82 47.10 21.86 4.15
N GLY A 83 46.28 22.55 3.34
CA GLY A 83 46.09 23.99 3.40
C GLY A 83 45.11 24.49 4.47
N SER A 84 45.22 25.79 4.77
CA SER A 84 44.18 26.58 5.43
C SER A 84 42.88 26.54 4.63
N TYR A 85 41.74 26.49 5.32
CA TYR A 85 40.43 26.52 4.68
C TYR A 85 39.79 27.92 4.75
N THR A 86 39.00 28.25 3.73
CA THR A 86 38.01 29.33 3.79
C THR A 86 36.65 28.73 4.11
N ARG A 87 35.69 29.57 4.55
CA ARG A 87 34.29 29.15 4.67
C ARG A 87 33.47 29.87 3.62
N GLU A 88 32.90 29.12 2.70
CA GLU A 88 31.91 29.64 1.75
C GLU A 88 30.53 29.55 2.38
N THR A 89 29.81 30.67 2.41
CA THR A 89 28.50 30.73 3.06
C THR A 89 27.39 30.67 2.02
N THR A 90 26.54 29.65 2.14
CA THR A 90 25.31 29.52 1.38
C THR A 90 24.12 29.84 2.29
N THR A 91 23.20 30.66 1.79
CA THR A 91 21.93 30.94 2.49
C THR A 91 20.80 30.22 1.79
N ILE A 92 20.27 29.20 2.45
CA ILE A 92 19.20 28.35 1.95
C ILE A 92 17.89 28.90 2.53
N LYS A 93 17.08 29.52 1.69
CA LYS A 93 15.76 30.02 2.07
C LYS A 93 14.63 29.09 1.63
N ASP A 94 14.97 28.13 0.80
CA ASP A 94 14.05 27.14 0.27
C ASP A 94 14.04 25.96 1.24
N TYR A 95 12.88 25.69 1.81
CA TYR A 95 12.68 24.62 2.77
C TYR A 95 11.29 24.02 2.58
N THR A 96 11.15 22.76 2.97
CA THR A 96 9.84 22.17 3.24
C THR A 96 9.63 22.19 4.75
N TYR A 97 8.48 22.65 5.22
CA TYR A 97 8.15 22.58 6.63
C TYR A 97 7.23 21.39 6.84
N ASP A 98 7.69 20.42 7.62
CA ASP A 98 6.85 19.32 8.04
C ASP A 98 6.02 19.76 9.24
N GLU A 99 4.74 19.95 8.95
CA GLU A 99 3.73 20.31 9.93
C GLU A 99 3.47 19.25 10.99
N SER A 100 3.87 17.99 10.75
CA SER A 100 3.71 16.85 11.65
C SER A 100 4.84 16.73 12.67
N THR A 101 6.09 16.90 12.25
CA THR A 101 7.27 16.90 13.15
C THR A 101 7.64 18.29 13.66
N LYS A 102 7.02 19.36 13.12
CA LYS A 102 7.34 20.77 13.35
C LYS A 102 8.79 21.09 12.99
N GLN A 103 9.29 20.45 11.94
CA GLN A 103 10.67 20.59 11.47
C GLN A 103 10.73 21.30 10.13
N TYR A 104 11.68 22.20 9.99
CA TYR A 104 12.12 22.75 8.73
C TYR A 104 13.14 21.79 8.11
N ARG A 105 12.85 21.28 6.91
CA ARG A 105 13.78 20.49 6.11
C ARG A 105 14.49 21.40 5.10
N PHE A 106 15.79 21.54 5.28
CA PHE A 106 16.71 22.26 4.37
C PHE A 106 17.67 21.27 3.73
N VAL A 107 17.94 21.44 2.43
CA VAL A 107 18.90 20.59 1.70
C VAL A 107 20.11 21.41 1.31
N PHE A 108 21.29 21.01 1.79
CA PHE A 108 22.57 21.55 1.36
C PHE A 108 23.25 20.55 0.40
N SER A 109 23.21 20.86 -0.89
CA SER A 109 23.75 20.03 -1.97
C SER A 109 25.09 20.56 -2.50
N GLY A 110 25.69 19.80 -3.42
CA GLY A 110 26.92 20.23 -4.10
C GLY A 110 28.19 19.93 -3.32
N ILE A 111 28.17 18.88 -2.49
CA ILE A 111 29.36 18.38 -1.80
C ILE A 111 30.03 17.36 -2.72
N SER A 112 31.26 17.65 -3.18
CA SER A 112 32.02 16.71 -3.99
C SER A 112 32.58 15.54 -3.15
N ALA A 113 32.96 14.44 -3.80
CA ALA A 113 33.60 13.31 -3.13
C ALA A 113 34.87 13.70 -2.36
N ALA A 114 35.64 14.64 -2.91
CA ALA A 114 36.86 15.14 -2.27
C ALA A 114 36.58 16.06 -1.05
N GLU A 115 35.34 16.51 -0.88
CA GLU A 115 34.91 17.42 0.18
C GLU A 115 33.99 16.75 1.21
N MET A 116 33.71 15.45 1.09
CA MET A 116 32.78 14.76 1.99
C MET A 116 33.22 14.77 3.47
N GLY A 117 34.53 14.96 3.72
CA GLY A 117 35.11 15.13 5.05
C GLY A 117 35.11 16.57 5.57
N ASN A 118 34.73 17.55 4.75
CA ASN A 118 34.68 18.96 5.13
C ASN A 118 33.45 19.23 6.01
N THR A 119 33.62 20.05 7.03
CA THR A 119 32.53 20.38 7.95
C THR A 119 31.61 21.45 7.36
N ALA A 120 30.31 21.19 7.39
CA ALA A 120 29.26 22.18 7.22
C ALA A 120 28.86 22.75 8.58
N TYR A 121 29.02 24.06 8.74
CA TYR A 121 28.60 24.80 9.93
C TYR A 121 27.25 25.45 9.63
N ALA A 122 26.17 24.78 10.01
CA ALA A 122 24.82 25.23 9.75
C ALA A 122 24.26 26.02 10.93
N THR A 123 23.70 27.20 10.66
CA THR A 123 23.01 28.04 11.64
C THR A 123 21.61 28.31 11.16
N PHE A 124 20.62 27.87 11.93
CA PHE A 124 19.23 28.20 11.68
C PHE A 124 18.97 29.64 12.09
N CYS A 125 18.31 30.40 11.23
CA CYS A 125 17.96 31.79 11.48
C CYS A 125 16.47 31.99 11.27
N ALA A 126 15.85 32.80 12.12
CA ALA A 126 14.46 33.24 11.98
C ALA A 126 14.26 34.63 12.58
N SER A 127 13.04 35.14 12.60
CA SER A 127 12.74 36.49 13.09
C SER A 127 11.39 36.57 13.80
N ILE A 128 11.26 37.40 14.84
CA ILE A 128 9.99 37.77 15.45
C ILE A 128 9.79 39.28 15.23
N GLY A 129 8.84 39.68 14.40
CA GLY A 129 8.70 41.07 13.97
C GLY A 129 9.95 41.55 13.21
N SER A 130 10.60 42.61 13.69
CA SER A 130 11.87 43.13 13.15
C SER A 130 13.12 42.52 13.82
N GLN A 131 12.95 41.71 14.86
CA GLN A 131 14.05 41.15 15.66
C GLN A 131 14.52 39.81 15.08
N ALA A 132 15.83 39.69 14.81
CA ALA A 132 16.44 38.50 14.22
C ALA A 132 17.05 37.56 15.29
N TYR A 133 16.84 36.26 15.10
CA TYR A 133 17.30 35.17 15.99
C TYR A 133 18.13 34.15 15.22
N ALA A 134 19.13 33.57 15.88
CA ALA A 134 19.95 32.48 15.33
C ALA A 134 20.19 31.36 16.34
N SER A 135 20.25 30.12 15.86
CA SER A 135 20.61 28.97 16.67
C SER A 135 22.10 28.91 16.96
N SER A 136 22.47 28.02 17.87
CA SER A 136 23.84 27.51 17.91
C SER A 136 24.23 26.86 16.57
N VAL A 137 25.53 26.77 16.32
CA VAL A 137 26.08 26.17 15.10
C VAL A 137 25.98 24.65 15.20
N ILE A 138 25.39 24.04 14.16
CA ILE A 138 25.31 22.60 13.98
C ILE A 138 26.44 22.19 13.04
N GLU A 139 27.39 21.40 13.54
CA GLU A 139 28.55 20.92 12.80
C GLU A 139 28.33 19.49 12.30
N TYR A 140 28.35 19.30 10.98
CA TYR A 140 28.18 17.96 10.41
C TYR A 140 28.90 17.81 9.07
N SER A 141 29.13 16.57 8.64
CA SER A 141 29.73 16.25 7.34
C SER A 141 29.19 14.91 6.84
N VAL A 142 29.35 14.66 5.55
CA VAL A 142 29.00 13.36 4.95
C VAL A 142 29.84 12.25 5.56
N LYS A 143 31.11 12.54 5.87
CA LYS A 143 31.99 11.63 6.62
C LYS A 143 31.39 11.27 7.98
N LYS A 144 30.98 12.28 8.75
CA LYS A 144 30.43 12.07 10.09
C LYS A 144 29.15 11.24 10.06
N TYR A 145 28.30 11.46 9.06
CA TYR A 145 27.13 10.61 8.82
C TYR A 145 27.51 9.15 8.60
N ALA A 146 28.47 8.87 7.71
CA ALA A 146 28.92 7.51 7.45
C ALA A 146 29.50 6.84 8.71
N GLU A 147 30.26 7.58 9.50
CA GLU A 147 30.80 7.10 10.79
C GLU A 147 29.70 6.81 11.81
N ASP A 148 28.69 7.67 11.91
CA ASP A 148 27.54 7.46 12.77
C ASP A 148 26.81 6.18 12.35
N VAL A 149 26.47 6.03 11.06
CA VAL A 149 25.84 4.81 10.51
C VAL A 149 26.62 3.56 10.89
N LEU A 150 27.94 3.58 10.70
CA LEU A 150 28.79 2.46 11.06
C LEU A 150 28.79 2.18 12.56
N SER A 151 28.71 3.21 13.42
CA SER A 151 28.72 3.02 14.87
C SER A 151 27.51 2.25 15.40
N TYR A 152 26.33 2.44 14.82
CA TYR A 152 25.10 1.76 15.28
C TYR A 152 24.66 0.57 14.41
N LYS A 153 25.12 0.44 13.16
CA LYS A 153 24.74 -0.68 12.26
C LYS A 153 25.75 -1.82 12.19
N MET A 154 27.02 -1.62 12.55
CA MET A 154 28.04 -2.67 12.45
C MET A 154 27.78 -3.90 13.34
N SER A 155 26.99 -3.76 14.41
CA SER A 155 26.58 -4.88 15.27
C SER A 155 25.31 -5.59 14.78
N SER A 156 24.67 -5.10 13.71
CA SER A 156 23.44 -5.70 13.17
C SER A 156 23.72 -7.00 12.43
N ASN A 157 22.78 -7.95 12.54
CA ASN A 157 22.87 -9.23 11.85
C ASN A 157 22.11 -9.29 10.52
N THR A 158 21.34 -8.24 10.17
CA THR A 158 20.58 -8.21 8.91
C THR A 158 21.52 -8.06 7.70
N ASP A 159 21.17 -8.68 6.58
CA ASP A 159 21.98 -8.57 5.36
C ASP A 159 21.97 -7.13 4.83
N ALA A 160 20.81 -6.46 4.84
CA ALA A 160 20.67 -5.07 4.43
C ALA A 160 21.55 -4.11 5.26
N ASP A 161 21.61 -4.24 6.59
CA ASP A 161 22.49 -3.40 7.41
C ASP A 161 23.97 -3.71 7.16
N LYS A 162 24.34 -4.98 6.91
CA LYS A 162 25.71 -5.35 6.52
C LYS A 162 26.11 -4.73 5.18
N LYS A 163 25.20 -4.72 4.20
CA LYS A 163 25.41 -4.05 2.92
C LYS A 163 25.43 -2.52 3.05
N LEU A 164 24.63 -1.95 3.96
CA LEU A 164 24.68 -0.52 4.29
C LEU A 164 26.04 -0.15 4.89
N CYS A 165 26.55 -0.95 5.82
CA CYS A 165 27.90 -0.75 6.38
C CYS A 165 28.98 -0.84 5.28
N THR A 166 28.87 -1.81 4.38
CA THR A 166 29.77 -1.93 3.22
C THR A 166 29.72 -0.66 2.35
N LEU A 167 28.51 -0.17 2.04
CA LEU A 167 28.28 1.06 1.28
C LEU A 167 28.92 2.29 1.94
N MET A 168 28.77 2.45 3.26
CA MET A 168 29.37 3.58 3.99
C MET A 168 30.90 3.52 3.96
N VAL A 169 31.50 2.34 4.13
CA VAL A 169 32.95 2.18 4.07
C VAL A 169 33.48 2.45 2.66
N ASP A 170 32.81 1.95 1.63
CA ASP A 170 33.22 2.15 0.24
C ASP A 170 33.02 3.61 -0.22
N LEU A 171 32.00 4.30 0.29
CA LEU A 171 31.81 5.74 0.12
C LEU A 171 33.01 6.54 0.68
N LEU A 172 33.41 6.27 1.92
CA LEU A 172 34.55 6.94 2.56
C LEU A 172 35.87 6.63 1.84
N ASN A 173 36.04 5.38 1.40
CA ASN A 173 37.17 4.97 0.59
C ASN A 173 37.22 5.74 -0.74
N TYR A 174 36.08 5.87 -1.43
CA TYR A 174 35.97 6.67 -2.66
C TYR A 174 36.33 8.14 -2.41
N GLY A 175 35.83 8.74 -1.34
CA GLY A 175 36.17 10.11 -0.95
C GLY A 175 37.66 10.31 -0.67
N ALA A 176 38.31 9.37 0.02
CA ALA A 176 39.76 9.42 0.28
C ALA A 176 40.59 9.34 -1.01
N ALA A 177 40.18 8.52 -1.98
CA ALA A 177 40.83 8.52 -3.30
C ALA A 177 40.57 9.81 -4.08
N ALA A 178 39.37 10.38 -3.99
CA ALA A 178 39.06 11.67 -4.62
C ALA A 178 39.93 12.78 -4.03
N GLN A 179 40.08 12.86 -2.71
CA GLN A 179 41.00 13.78 -2.02
C GLN A 179 42.44 13.64 -2.54
N THR A 180 42.92 12.40 -2.69
CA THR A 180 44.28 12.10 -3.18
C THR A 180 44.48 12.46 -4.65
N TYR A 181 43.48 12.17 -5.49
CA TYR A 181 43.49 12.44 -6.92
C TYR A 181 43.48 13.95 -7.20
N PHE A 182 42.60 14.69 -6.53
CA PHE A 182 42.47 16.14 -6.71
C PHE A 182 43.45 16.96 -5.85
N GLY A 183 44.24 16.33 -4.99
CA GLY A 183 45.15 17.02 -4.08
C GLY A 183 44.41 17.95 -3.11
N ARG A 184 43.29 17.50 -2.54
CA ARG A 184 42.44 18.28 -1.64
C ARG A 184 42.48 17.67 -0.24
N HIS A 185 43.03 18.41 0.74
CA HIS A 185 42.99 18.04 2.17
C HIS A 185 43.50 16.60 2.47
N THR A 186 44.61 16.20 1.85
CA THR A 186 45.14 14.82 1.88
C THR A 186 45.77 14.39 3.22
N ASN A 187 46.02 15.32 4.14
CA ASN A 187 46.51 15.06 5.51
C ASN A 187 45.41 14.48 6.44
N VAL A 188 44.14 14.64 6.06
CA VAL A 188 42.98 14.10 6.78
C VAL A 188 42.02 13.46 5.79
N LEU A 189 42.37 12.22 5.39
CA LEU A 189 41.54 11.45 4.46
C LEU A 189 40.18 11.09 5.06
N ALA A 190 39.16 10.98 4.20
CA ALA A 190 37.78 10.70 4.59
C ALA A 190 37.65 9.37 5.35
N ASN A 191 38.43 8.35 4.99
CA ASN A 191 38.43 7.03 5.62
C ASN A 191 39.49 6.86 6.74
N LYS A 192 40.19 7.94 7.13
CA LYS A 192 41.32 7.89 8.07
C LYS A 192 40.95 7.23 9.40
N ASP A 193 39.75 7.55 9.91
CA ASP A 193 39.30 7.21 11.25
C ASP A 193 38.52 5.87 11.32
N LEU A 194 38.42 5.16 10.19
CA LEU A 194 37.84 3.81 10.18
C LEU A 194 38.71 2.84 11.00
N THR A 195 38.07 2.12 11.92
CA THR A 195 38.67 1.04 12.70
C THR A 195 39.08 -0.14 11.81
N SER A 196 39.96 -1.02 12.32
CA SER A 196 40.34 -2.24 11.59
C SER A 196 39.14 -3.13 11.25
N ALA A 197 38.14 -3.19 12.14
CA ALA A 197 36.91 -3.96 11.90
C ALA A 197 36.04 -3.34 10.80
N GLN A 198 35.90 -2.01 10.78
CA GLN A 198 35.17 -1.32 9.71
C GLN A 198 35.90 -1.41 8.36
N LYS A 199 37.24 -1.30 8.35
CA LYS A 199 38.03 -1.48 7.12
C LYS A 199 37.86 -2.89 6.53
N ALA A 200 37.64 -3.90 7.37
CA ALA A 200 37.45 -5.28 6.94
C ALA A 200 36.13 -5.53 6.19
N VAL A 201 35.12 -4.64 6.30
CA VAL A 201 33.84 -4.79 5.59
C VAL A 201 33.82 -4.14 4.20
N ALA A 202 34.91 -3.49 3.78
CA ALA A 202 35.02 -2.86 2.45
C ALA A 202 34.88 -3.88 1.32
N SER A 203 34.33 -3.46 0.17
CA SER A 203 34.30 -4.31 -1.01
C SER A 203 35.71 -4.62 -1.52
N ALA A 204 35.89 -5.82 -2.09
CA ALA A 204 37.11 -6.16 -2.80
C ALA A 204 37.28 -5.21 -4.01
N LEU A 205 38.47 -4.61 -4.14
CA LEU A 205 38.74 -3.70 -5.24
C LEU A 205 38.91 -4.49 -6.55
N PRO A 206 38.27 -4.08 -7.65
CA PRO A 206 38.38 -4.76 -8.93
C PRO A 206 39.81 -4.68 -9.47
N SER A 207 40.36 -5.82 -9.91
CA SER A 207 41.64 -5.89 -10.64
C SER A 207 41.50 -5.46 -12.09
N SER A 208 40.30 -5.60 -12.67
CA SER A 208 39.90 -5.20 -14.01
C SER A 208 38.43 -4.78 -14.02
N ALA A 209 38.00 -4.05 -15.05
CA ALA A 209 36.60 -3.68 -15.28
C ALA A 209 36.16 -4.17 -16.66
N SER A 210 34.86 -4.26 -16.91
CA SER A 210 34.33 -4.67 -18.22
C SER A 210 33.97 -3.44 -19.08
N THR A 211 33.96 -3.60 -20.39
CA THR A 211 33.47 -2.57 -21.32
C THR A 211 32.26 -3.07 -22.10
N CYS A 212 31.25 -2.21 -22.21
CA CYS A 212 30.10 -2.41 -23.08
C CYS A 212 30.13 -1.45 -24.29
N LEU A 213 31.30 -0.85 -24.57
CA LEU A 213 31.48 0.08 -25.67
C LEU A 213 31.05 -0.56 -26.99
N LYS A 214 29.99 0.00 -27.59
CA LYS A 214 29.54 -0.38 -28.92
C LYS A 214 29.23 0.87 -29.72
N LYS A 215 30.01 1.10 -30.78
CA LYS A 215 29.75 2.19 -31.74
C LYS A 215 28.84 1.67 -32.85
N GLY A 216 27.67 2.28 -33.01
CA GLY A 216 26.78 2.00 -34.13
C GLY A 216 27.35 2.51 -35.46
N SER A 217 26.75 2.08 -36.57
CA SER A 217 27.00 2.63 -37.91
C SER A 217 25.95 3.68 -38.25
N PHE A 218 26.35 4.77 -38.89
CA PHE A 218 25.43 5.80 -39.40
C PHE A 218 25.97 6.40 -40.69
N THR A 219 25.14 6.49 -41.72
CA THR A 219 25.54 7.01 -43.04
C THR A 219 25.49 8.54 -43.02
N ASN A 220 26.58 9.19 -43.42
CA ASN A 220 26.70 10.66 -43.51
C ASN A 220 26.31 11.41 -42.20
N PRO A 221 26.98 11.13 -41.06
CA PRO A 221 26.63 11.75 -39.79
C PRO A 221 26.89 13.26 -39.80
N LYS A 222 25.93 14.06 -39.29
CA LYS A 222 26.15 15.51 -39.06
C LYS A 222 26.92 15.75 -37.76
N ALA A 223 26.83 14.82 -36.81
CA ALA A 223 27.53 14.85 -35.53
C ALA A 223 28.26 13.51 -35.32
N THR A 224 29.50 13.57 -34.86
CA THR A 224 30.33 12.38 -34.58
C THR A 224 30.82 12.43 -33.14
N LEU A 225 30.48 11.40 -32.36
CA LEU A 225 30.98 11.24 -30.99
C LEU A 225 32.48 10.92 -31.04
N GLN A 226 33.28 11.73 -30.36
CA GLN A 226 34.74 11.61 -30.33
C GLN A 226 35.23 10.89 -29.09
N LYS A 227 34.77 11.31 -27.91
CA LYS A 227 35.12 10.70 -26.63
C LYS A 227 34.00 10.84 -25.60
N ILE A 228 33.95 9.91 -24.65
CA ILE A 228 33.15 10.02 -23.42
C ILE A 228 34.15 10.01 -22.27
N ALA A 229 34.07 10.99 -21.39
CA ALA A 229 34.83 11.09 -20.16
C ALA A 229 33.86 11.09 -18.96
N LEU A 230 34.39 11.03 -17.75
CA LEU A 230 33.62 11.27 -16.53
C LEU A 230 34.11 12.57 -15.88
N SER A 231 33.15 13.40 -15.49
CA SER A 231 33.34 14.48 -14.52
C SER A 231 33.28 13.88 -13.12
N PHE A 232 34.13 14.33 -12.19
CA PHE A 232 34.16 13.86 -10.80
C PHE A 232 34.06 15.04 -9.82
N ASP A 233 33.38 16.11 -10.23
CA ASP A 233 33.26 17.32 -9.43
C ASP A 233 32.20 17.12 -8.32
N ASN A 234 31.03 17.75 -8.41
CA ASN A 234 29.94 17.55 -7.43
C ASN A 234 29.27 16.17 -7.55
N SER A 235 29.35 15.57 -8.74
CA SER A 235 28.69 14.32 -9.15
C SER A 235 29.59 13.54 -10.13
N VAL A 236 29.18 12.31 -10.47
CA VAL A 236 29.89 11.45 -11.43
C VAL A 236 29.15 11.46 -12.76
N ASP A 237 29.48 12.42 -13.62
CA ASP A 237 28.67 12.73 -14.80
C ASP A 237 29.36 12.32 -16.11
N PRO A 238 28.68 11.60 -17.01
CA PRO A 238 29.16 11.38 -18.36
C PRO A 238 29.31 12.70 -19.12
N VAL A 239 30.53 12.97 -19.58
CA VAL A 239 30.85 14.12 -20.43
C VAL A 239 31.15 13.63 -21.83
N VAL A 240 30.28 13.95 -22.76
CA VAL A 240 30.41 13.58 -24.17
C VAL A 240 31.05 14.71 -24.93
N TYR A 241 32.00 14.37 -25.79
CA TYR A 241 32.62 15.31 -26.73
C TYR A 241 32.30 14.88 -28.15
N ALA A 242 31.85 15.81 -28.98
CA ALA A 242 31.50 15.55 -30.36
C ALA A 242 31.97 16.65 -31.32
N SER A 243 32.26 16.24 -32.56
CA SER A 243 32.48 17.15 -33.67
C SER A 243 31.21 17.25 -34.51
N PHE A 244 30.90 18.43 -35.01
CA PHE A 244 29.78 18.65 -35.93
C PHE A 244 30.31 19.13 -37.29
N THR A 245 29.64 18.71 -38.36
CA THR A 245 29.96 19.15 -39.75
C THR A 245 29.73 20.65 -39.95
N SER A 246 28.86 21.25 -39.15
CA SER A 246 28.62 22.69 -39.01
C SER A 246 28.18 22.99 -37.58
N ALA A 247 28.22 24.24 -37.14
CA ALA A 247 27.71 24.62 -35.82
C ALA A 247 26.27 24.10 -35.63
N PRO A 248 25.95 23.49 -34.46
CA PRO A 248 24.65 22.87 -34.22
C PRO A 248 23.54 23.93 -34.18
N SER A 249 22.42 23.66 -34.84
CA SER A 249 21.23 24.51 -34.81
C SER A 249 20.54 24.46 -33.44
N SER A 250 19.61 25.37 -33.17
CA SER A 250 18.83 25.39 -31.91
C SER A 250 17.95 24.14 -31.71
N ASN A 251 17.71 23.34 -32.75
CA ASN A 251 16.92 22.11 -32.69
C ASN A 251 17.77 20.85 -32.44
N VAL A 252 19.09 21.01 -32.34
CA VAL A 252 20.02 19.91 -32.04
C VAL A 252 20.08 19.67 -30.54
N TYR A 253 20.10 18.40 -30.15
CA TYR A 253 20.34 18.00 -28.77
C TYR A 253 21.07 16.65 -28.70
N ALA A 254 21.74 16.41 -27.59
CA ALA A 254 22.33 15.12 -27.24
C ALA A 254 21.40 14.39 -26.27
N GLU A 255 21.14 13.11 -26.50
CA GLU A 255 20.30 12.25 -25.66
C GLU A 255 21.13 11.12 -25.09
N LEU A 256 21.19 11.02 -23.76
CA LEU A 256 21.70 9.85 -23.05
C LEU A 256 20.51 9.03 -22.55
N SER A 257 20.53 7.72 -22.76
CA SER A 257 19.43 6.85 -22.35
C SER A 257 19.89 5.52 -21.77
N TYR A 258 19.33 5.14 -20.61
CA TYR A 258 19.65 3.91 -19.88
C TYR A 258 18.36 3.28 -19.33
N LYS A 259 18.43 2.01 -18.92
CA LYS A 259 17.33 1.35 -18.21
C LYS A 259 17.53 1.54 -16.71
N ASP A 260 16.47 1.97 -16.02
CA ASP A 260 16.47 1.94 -14.57
C ASP A 260 16.33 0.50 -14.05
N ILE A 261 16.26 0.40 -12.74
CA ILE A 261 16.22 -0.85 -12.00
C ILE A 261 14.90 -1.62 -12.16
N GLU A 262 13.83 -0.94 -12.56
CA GLU A 262 12.51 -1.50 -12.92
C GLU A 262 12.46 -1.89 -14.41
N GLY A 263 13.53 -1.63 -15.16
CA GLY A 263 13.62 -1.89 -16.59
C GLY A 263 13.00 -0.78 -17.46
N ALA A 264 12.53 0.31 -16.87
CA ALA A 264 11.98 1.45 -17.60
C ALA A 264 13.10 2.31 -18.22
N GLN A 265 12.85 2.84 -19.42
CA GLN A 265 13.84 3.62 -20.15
C GLN A 265 13.88 5.07 -19.63
N LYS A 266 15.02 5.51 -19.07
CA LYS A 266 15.30 6.91 -18.71
C LYS A 266 16.04 7.63 -19.82
N LYS A 267 15.81 8.94 -19.96
CA LYS A 267 16.41 9.80 -20.97
C LYS A 267 16.83 11.14 -20.36
N ILE A 268 18.07 11.53 -20.60
CA ILE A 268 18.62 12.84 -20.25
C ILE A 268 18.93 13.56 -21.54
N ARG A 269 18.43 14.79 -21.69
CA ARG A 269 18.61 15.62 -22.88
C ARG A 269 19.45 16.85 -22.51
N VAL A 270 20.50 17.11 -23.30
CA VAL A 270 21.26 18.36 -23.28
C VAL A 270 21.00 19.08 -24.59
N ASN A 271 20.47 20.30 -24.56
CA ASN A 271 20.19 21.06 -25.78
C ASN A 271 21.45 21.75 -26.30
N SER A 272 21.48 22.10 -27.58
CA SER A 272 22.63 22.77 -28.20
C SER A 272 22.99 24.12 -27.56
N SER A 273 22.03 24.79 -26.90
CA SER A 273 22.29 26.01 -26.11
C SER A 273 23.22 25.78 -24.92
N ASP A 274 23.30 24.54 -24.43
CA ASP A 274 24.04 24.16 -23.23
C ASP A 274 25.35 23.43 -23.61
N PHE A 275 25.66 23.34 -24.91
CA PHE A 275 26.91 22.73 -25.37
C PHE A 275 28.06 23.71 -25.12
N GLY A 276 29.04 23.30 -24.32
CA GLY A 276 30.30 24.03 -24.22
C GLY A 276 31.10 23.85 -25.50
N HIS A 277 31.54 24.93 -26.14
CA HIS A 277 32.42 24.84 -27.31
C HIS A 277 33.86 25.07 -26.90
N ASP A 278 34.69 24.03 -27.03
CA ASP A 278 36.13 24.13 -26.81
C ASP A 278 36.78 24.72 -28.06
N THR A 279 37.21 25.98 -27.97
CA THR A 279 37.81 26.73 -29.08
C THR A 279 39.19 26.21 -29.48
N GLU A 280 39.88 25.46 -28.62
CA GLU A 280 41.21 24.90 -28.91
C GLU A 280 41.10 23.60 -29.71
N THR A 281 40.18 22.72 -29.33
CA THR A 281 39.99 21.42 -29.99
C THR A 281 38.91 21.43 -31.08
N GLY A 282 38.05 22.45 -31.10
CA GLY A 282 36.89 22.54 -32.00
C GLY A 282 35.75 21.56 -31.65
N LEU A 283 35.79 20.95 -30.46
CA LEU A 283 34.80 19.98 -30.00
C LEU A 283 33.70 20.64 -29.17
N TYR A 284 32.49 20.10 -29.27
CA TYR A 284 31.38 20.44 -28.39
C TYR A 284 31.35 19.45 -27.22
N ARG A 285 31.32 19.99 -26.00
CA ARG A 285 31.25 19.31 -24.70
C ARG A 285 29.80 19.33 -24.20
N MET A 286 29.27 18.17 -23.85
CA MET A 286 27.95 18.02 -23.23
C MET A 286 28.08 17.18 -21.97
N GLU A 287 27.56 17.70 -20.85
CA GLU A 287 27.58 17.04 -19.54
C GLU A 287 26.19 16.53 -19.20
N PHE A 288 26.09 15.24 -18.86
CA PHE A 288 24.84 14.58 -18.50
C PHE A 288 24.79 14.39 -16.99
N GLU A 289 24.29 15.39 -16.28
CA GLU A 289 24.13 15.36 -14.83
C GLU A 289 23.06 14.34 -14.38
N GLY A 290 23.21 13.77 -13.18
CA GLY A 290 22.13 13.02 -12.53
C GLY A 290 22.24 11.50 -12.62
N ILE A 291 23.41 10.93 -12.94
CA ILE A 291 23.60 9.47 -12.97
C ILE A 291 23.90 8.94 -11.58
N SER A 292 22.94 8.21 -11.00
CA SER A 292 23.10 7.58 -9.69
C SER A 292 24.17 6.47 -9.67
N PRO A 293 24.92 6.29 -8.57
CA PRO A 293 25.86 5.18 -8.36
C PRO A 293 25.27 3.78 -8.60
N LEU A 294 23.96 3.63 -8.41
CA LEU A 294 23.21 2.41 -8.71
C LEU A 294 23.36 1.94 -10.17
N TYR A 295 23.65 2.88 -11.08
CA TYR A 295 23.68 2.65 -12.52
C TYR A 295 25.10 2.67 -13.12
N PHE A 296 26.17 2.72 -12.30
CA PHE A 296 27.54 2.80 -12.83
C PHE A 296 27.93 1.60 -13.73
N LYS A 297 27.35 0.42 -13.48
CA LYS A 297 27.55 -0.77 -14.33
C LYS A 297 26.47 -0.95 -15.39
N THR A 298 25.45 -0.09 -15.40
CA THR A 298 24.35 -0.16 -16.36
C THR A 298 24.78 0.47 -17.69
N PRO A 299 24.60 -0.23 -18.83
CA PRO A 299 24.83 0.38 -20.14
C PRO A 299 23.87 1.54 -20.40
N PHE A 300 24.42 2.69 -20.82
CA PHE A 300 23.69 3.80 -21.39
C PHE A 300 24.04 3.97 -22.87
N THR A 301 23.15 4.62 -23.61
CA THR A 301 23.32 4.95 -25.03
C THR A 301 23.38 6.46 -25.20
N VAL A 302 24.23 6.95 -26.11
CA VAL A 302 24.31 8.36 -26.49
C VAL A 302 24.00 8.49 -27.97
N VAL A 303 23.11 9.42 -28.33
CA VAL A 303 22.77 9.77 -29.70
C VAL A 303 22.51 11.27 -29.84
N PHE A 304 23.01 11.87 -30.91
CA PHE A 304 22.69 13.23 -31.32
C PHE A 304 21.47 13.23 -32.24
N LYS A 305 20.55 14.16 -31.99
CA LYS A 305 19.30 14.30 -32.75
C LYS A 305 19.08 15.75 -33.16
N GLU A 306 18.40 15.93 -34.29
CA GLU A 306 17.85 17.20 -34.76
C GLU A 306 16.34 17.00 -34.96
N GLY A 307 15.53 17.65 -34.13
CA GLY A 307 14.11 17.30 -34.01
C GLY A 307 13.93 15.84 -33.58
N ASN A 308 13.18 15.04 -34.35
CA ASN A 308 12.96 13.61 -34.04
C ASN A 308 13.97 12.67 -34.74
N ASN A 309 14.84 13.19 -35.60
CA ASN A 309 15.75 12.37 -36.41
C ASN A 309 17.11 12.26 -35.74
N ALA A 310 17.68 11.05 -35.71
CA ALA A 310 19.08 10.85 -35.35
C ALA A 310 19.97 11.47 -36.44
N ILE A 311 21.05 12.14 -36.02
CA ILE A 311 22.04 12.76 -36.90
C ILE A 311 23.46 12.21 -36.66
N SER A 312 23.54 11.11 -35.93
CA SER A 312 24.78 10.43 -35.51
C SER A 312 24.50 8.95 -35.26
N ALA A 313 25.57 8.15 -35.20
CA ALA A 313 25.48 6.79 -34.69
C ALA A 313 25.16 6.77 -33.19
N THR A 314 24.31 5.85 -32.78
CA THR A 314 24.11 5.52 -31.35
C THR A 314 25.36 4.82 -30.81
N THR A 315 25.90 5.31 -29.70
CA THR A 315 27.02 4.69 -29.00
C THR A 315 26.58 4.16 -27.64
N THR A 316 26.79 2.88 -27.36
CA THR A 316 26.59 2.30 -26.02
C THR A 316 27.87 2.43 -25.20
N TYR A 317 27.75 2.78 -23.92
CA TYR A 317 28.86 2.94 -22.97
C TYR A 317 28.36 2.77 -21.52
N SER A 318 29.24 2.88 -20.54
CA SER A 318 28.90 2.89 -19.10
C SER A 318 29.99 3.56 -18.28
N VAL A 319 29.73 3.88 -17.01
CA VAL A 319 30.79 4.30 -16.06
C VAL A 319 31.82 3.18 -15.86
N GLU A 320 31.41 1.91 -15.92
CA GLU A 320 32.33 0.77 -15.90
C GLU A 320 33.21 0.69 -17.16
N SER A 321 32.69 1.06 -18.34
CA SER A 321 33.48 1.19 -19.57
C SER A 321 34.53 2.31 -19.44
N TYR A 322 34.12 3.43 -18.80
CA TYR A 322 34.95 4.38 -18.05
C TYR A 322 36.23 3.76 -17.46
N ALA A 323 35.97 3.04 -16.37
CA ALA A 323 36.99 2.45 -15.55
C ALA A 323 37.82 1.39 -16.30
N HIS A 324 37.22 0.62 -17.22
CA HIS A 324 37.95 -0.33 -18.07
C HIS A 324 39.09 0.38 -18.83
N ASP A 325 38.78 1.49 -19.50
CA ASP A 325 39.75 2.22 -20.30
C ASP A 325 40.87 2.82 -19.44
N ILE A 326 40.55 3.32 -18.25
CA ILE A 326 41.53 3.83 -17.28
C ILE A 326 42.42 2.72 -16.73
N LEU A 327 41.84 1.56 -16.37
CA LEU A 327 42.58 0.46 -15.75
C LEU A 327 43.51 -0.25 -16.76
N ALA A 328 43.03 -0.45 -17.98
CA ALA A 328 43.81 -1.04 -19.08
C ALA A 328 44.85 -0.07 -19.67
N GLY A 329 44.59 1.24 -19.62
CA GLY A 329 45.47 2.27 -20.19
C GLY A 329 46.67 2.63 -19.33
N ASN A 330 47.56 3.47 -19.90
CA ASN A 330 48.72 4.03 -19.20
C ASN A 330 48.35 5.32 -18.43
N TYR A 331 47.52 5.17 -17.40
CA TYR A 331 47.12 6.26 -16.50
C TYR A 331 47.85 6.19 -15.16
N ASN A 332 47.99 7.34 -14.49
CA ASN A 332 48.69 7.40 -13.21
C ASN A 332 48.00 6.58 -12.10
N ALA A 333 48.75 6.21 -11.06
CA ALA A 333 48.25 5.36 -9.99
C ALA A 333 47.06 5.98 -9.23
N LYS A 334 47.01 7.32 -9.09
CA LYS A 334 45.95 8.03 -8.36
C LYS A 334 44.58 7.89 -9.05
N VAL A 335 44.52 8.06 -10.37
CA VAL A 335 43.24 7.91 -11.10
C VAL A 335 42.82 6.45 -11.21
N LYS A 336 43.77 5.51 -11.32
CA LYS A 336 43.48 4.07 -11.27
C LYS A 336 42.90 3.68 -9.92
N ASP A 337 43.41 4.23 -8.83
CA ASP A 337 42.87 4.02 -7.49
C ASP A 337 41.46 4.63 -7.33
N LEU A 338 41.26 5.86 -7.82
CA LEU A 338 39.95 6.53 -7.83
C LEU A 338 38.86 5.70 -8.51
N VAL A 339 39.11 5.22 -9.74
CA VAL A 339 38.10 4.45 -10.48
C VAL A 339 37.83 3.08 -9.87
N LYS A 340 38.82 2.43 -9.24
CA LYS A 340 38.59 1.17 -8.50
C LYS A 340 37.63 1.37 -7.34
N LYS A 341 37.86 2.42 -6.55
CA LYS A 341 37.02 2.73 -5.40
C LYS A 341 35.65 3.28 -5.79
N LEU A 342 35.56 4.00 -6.92
CA LEU A 342 34.29 4.37 -7.54
C LEU A 342 33.44 3.15 -7.91
N LEU A 343 34.05 2.14 -8.56
CA LEU A 343 33.35 0.90 -8.91
C LEU A 343 32.96 0.07 -7.69
N ALA A 344 33.82 0.03 -6.66
CA ALA A 344 33.50 -0.60 -5.38
C ALA A 344 32.29 0.08 -4.73
N TYR A 345 32.28 1.42 -4.66
CA TYR A 345 31.17 2.21 -4.16
C TYR A 345 29.87 1.99 -4.94
N GLY A 346 29.90 2.06 -6.28
CA GLY A 346 28.71 1.79 -7.10
C GLY A 346 28.20 0.35 -6.97
N GLY A 347 29.12 -0.62 -6.85
CA GLY A 347 28.78 -2.02 -6.58
C GLY A 347 28.14 -2.22 -5.21
N ALA A 348 28.67 -1.58 -4.17
CA ALA A 348 28.11 -1.60 -2.83
C ALA A 348 26.74 -0.90 -2.77
N ALA A 349 26.55 0.20 -3.50
CA ALA A 349 25.28 0.89 -3.60
C ALA A 349 24.23 -0.03 -4.24
N ARG A 350 24.60 -0.70 -5.34
CA ARG A 350 23.75 -1.69 -5.99
C ARG A 350 23.45 -2.89 -5.09
N ALA A 351 24.46 -3.42 -4.40
CA ALA A 351 24.29 -4.56 -3.49
C ALA A 351 23.43 -4.22 -2.28
N PHE A 352 23.56 -3.01 -1.71
CA PHE A 352 22.69 -2.51 -0.66
C PHE A 352 21.26 -2.40 -1.16
N TYR A 353 21.06 -1.78 -2.33
CA TYR A 353 19.74 -1.70 -2.97
C TYR A 353 19.12 -3.10 -3.18
N ASP A 354 19.87 -4.04 -3.75
CA ASP A 354 19.38 -5.37 -4.07
C ASP A 354 19.08 -6.19 -2.79
N ALA A 355 19.88 -6.04 -1.73
CA ALA A 355 19.66 -6.68 -0.42
C ALA A 355 18.52 -6.03 0.38
N TYR A 356 18.26 -4.75 0.14
CA TYR A 356 17.09 -4.04 0.66
C TYR A 356 15.82 -4.46 -0.11
N GLY A 357 15.96 -4.84 -1.39
CA GLY A 357 14.89 -5.33 -2.26
C GLY A 357 14.00 -4.20 -2.76
N SER A 358 13.90 -4.01 -4.08
CA SER A 358 12.95 -3.11 -4.79
C SER A 358 12.33 -2.01 -3.92
N PRO A 359 12.95 -0.82 -3.77
CA PRO A 359 12.28 0.32 -3.22
C PRO A 359 11.00 0.60 -4.01
N GLU A 360 9.87 0.34 -3.34
CA GLU A 360 9.18 1.48 -2.76
C GLU A 360 10.26 2.49 -2.36
N GLN A 361 10.44 3.52 -3.19
CA GLN A 361 11.24 4.69 -2.84
C GLN A 361 11.02 4.90 -1.33
N PRO A 362 12.06 5.06 -0.51
CA PRO A 362 11.86 5.86 0.68
C PRO A 362 11.53 7.25 0.13
N VAL A 363 10.25 7.45 -0.20
CA VAL A 363 9.62 8.71 0.05
C VAL A 363 9.91 8.90 1.52
N ILE A 364 10.85 9.79 1.84
CA ILE A 364 10.75 10.50 3.11
C ILE A 364 9.47 11.32 2.94
N ASP A 365 8.37 10.63 3.18
CA ASP A 365 7.07 11.23 3.37
C ASP A 365 7.11 11.75 4.79
N ASP A 366 7.64 12.97 4.93
CA ASP A 366 7.20 13.86 6.00
C ASP A 366 5.74 14.25 5.73
N SER A 367 4.85 13.25 5.76
CA SER A 367 3.41 13.37 5.97
C SER A 367 2.70 12.00 5.99
N ILE A 368 2.71 11.33 7.15
CA ILE A 368 1.53 10.57 7.65
C ILE A 368 1.23 9.25 6.92
N SER A 369 1.59 8.10 7.52
CA SER A 369 1.02 6.81 7.07
C SER A 369 0.61 5.78 8.13
N THR A 370 0.75 6.02 9.44
CA THR A 370 -0.06 5.23 10.40
C THR A 370 -1.42 5.89 10.55
N TYR A 371 -2.42 5.32 9.87
CA TYR A 371 -3.84 5.66 9.91
C TYR A 371 -4.39 5.67 11.35
N LYS A 372 -3.70 5.00 12.28
CA LYS A 372 -4.10 4.77 13.67
C LYS A 372 -3.05 5.18 14.73
N ASN A 373 -2.33 6.29 14.53
CA ASN A 373 -1.72 7.04 15.63
C ASN A 373 -2.36 8.41 15.76
N SER A 374 -2.49 8.92 16.98
CA SER A 374 -3.03 10.25 17.21
C SER A 374 -2.07 11.29 16.65
N LYS A 375 -2.55 12.12 15.73
CA LYS A 375 -1.71 13.03 14.94
C LYS A 375 -1.32 14.30 15.70
N TYR A 376 -2.06 14.65 16.74
CA TYR A 376 -2.04 15.97 17.35
C TYR A 376 -1.59 15.92 18.80
N THR A 377 -0.90 16.98 19.23
CA THR A 377 -0.25 16.99 20.56
C THR A 377 -0.90 17.96 21.54
N LYS A 378 -1.45 19.06 21.03
CA LYS A 378 -2.09 20.11 21.83
C LYS A 378 -3.48 19.67 22.32
N ASP A 379 -3.73 19.83 23.62
CA ASP A 379 -5.05 19.55 24.21
C ASP A 379 -6.15 20.40 23.57
N MET A 380 -7.23 19.74 23.18
CA MET A 380 -8.42 20.40 22.66
C MET A 380 -9.09 21.21 23.78
N PRO A 381 -9.44 22.49 23.55
CA PRO A 381 -10.23 23.25 24.51
C PRO A 381 -11.59 22.60 24.73
N LYS A 382 -12.27 22.97 25.82
CA LYS A 382 -13.68 22.61 25.98
C LYS A 382 -14.46 23.06 24.75
N ALA A 383 -15.12 22.10 24.10
CA ALA A 383 -15.76 22.28 22.82
C ALA A 383 -17.28 22.11 22.92
N VAL A 384 -18.00 22.78 22.03
CA VAL A 384 -19.40 22.51 21.72
C VAL A 384 -19.48 21.80 20.38
N ILE A 385 -20.38 20.83 20.25
CA ILE A 385 -20.65 20.17 18.97
C ILE A 385 -21.76 20.95 18.26
N VAL A 386 -21.49 21.42 17.04
CA VAL A 386 -22.43 22.22 16.24
C VAL A 386 -22.91 21.37 15.06
N ILE A 387 -24.23 21.25 14.89
CA ILE A 387 -24.86 20.54 13.77
C ILE A 387 -25.81 21.46 12.98
N PRO A 388 -26.19 21.14 11.74
CA PRO A 388 -27.09 21.98 10.96
C PRO A 388 -28.44 22.15 11.65
N SER A 389 -29.05 23.33 11.48
CA SER A 389 -30.40 23.62 11.99
C SER A 389 -31.42 22.56 11.53
N SER A 390 -31.27 22.06 10.30
CA SER A 390 -32.03 20.94 9.73
C SER A 390 -31.17 19.68 9.58
N ALA A 391 -30.46 19.29 10.64
CA ALA A 391 -29.57 18.12 10.63
C ALA A 391 -30.28 16.84 10.19
N SER A 392 -29.63 16.06 9.33
CA SER A 392 -30.09 14.72 8.95
C SER A 392 -29.94 13.73 10.11
N LYS A 393 -30.52 12.52 9.97
CA LYS A 393 -30.35 11.45 10.98
C LYS A 393 -28.89 11.02 11.09
N GLU A 394 -28.17 11.00 9.97
CA GLU A 394 -26.76 10.65 9.85
C GLU A 394 -25.85 11.70 10.49
N GLU A 395 -26.15 12.99 10.29
CA GLU A 395 -25.42 14.09 10.95
C GLU A 395 -25.64 14.09 12.47
N GLN A 396 -26.88 13.84 12.92
CA GLN A 396 -27.18 13.70 14.34
C GLN A 396 -26.49 12.47 14.94
N TYR A 397 -26.46 11.34 14.22
CA TYR A 397 -25.76 10.14 14.63
C TYR A 397 -24.24 10.39 14.77
N ALA A 398 -23.62 11.04 13.79
CA ALA A 398 -22.21 11.40 13.83
C ALA A 398 -21.87 12.33 15.02
N ALA A 399 -22.74 13.31 15.32
CA ALA A 399 -22.57 14.18 16.47
C ALA A 399 -22.70 13.44 17.81
N ASN A 400 -23.69 12.55 17.94
CA ASN A 400 -23.87 11.72 19.12
C ASN A 400 -22.68 10.77 19.33
N MET A 401 -22.13 10.25 18.23
CA MET A 401 -20.93 9.41 18.24
C MET A 401 -19.73 10.20 18.79
N ILE A 402 -19.47 11.41 18.28
CA ILE A 402 -18.39 12.28 18.79
C ILE A 402 -18.59 12.59 20.28
N GLN A 403 -19.80 13.03 20.67
CA GLN A 403 -20.12 13.35 22.05
C GLN A 403 -19.82 12.17 22.99
N ARG A 404 -20.29 10.98 22.63
CA ARG A 404 -20.11 9.75 23.42
C ARG A 404 -18.65 9.45 23.70
N TYR A 405 -17.79 9.51 22.68
CA TYR A 405 -16.37 9.20 22.84
C TYR A 405 -15.60 10.33 23.53
N MET A 406 -15.95 11.60 23.28
CA MET A 406 -15.38 12.72 24.03
C MET A 406 -15.66 12.61 25.53
N SER A 407 -16.90 12.31 25.92
CA SER A 407 -17.30 12.14 27.33
C SER A 407 -16.55 11.03 28.09
N ARG A 408 -15.88 10.10 27.39
CA ARG A 408 -15.10 9.03 28.04
C ARG A 408 -13.72 9.48 28.51
N LYS A 409 -13.19 10.56 27.93
CA LYS A 409 -11.84 11.08 28.17
C LYS A 409 -11.84 12.44 28.83
N GLU A 410 -12.74 13.28 28.35
CA GLU A 410 -12.88 14.62 28.86
C GLU A 410 -13.60 14.63 30.20
N ASN A 411 -13.23 15.56 31.07
CA ASN A 411 -13.93 15.79 32.33
C ASN A 411 -15.28 16.54 32.16
N TYR A 412 -15.84 16.53 30.95
CA TYR A 412 -17.11 17.15 30.60
C TYR A 412 -17.76 16.42 29.42
N THR A 413 -19.08 16.57 29.29
CA THR A 413 -19.84 16.13 28.11
C THR A 413 -20.12 17.34 27.21
N PRO A 414 -19.58 17.38 25.97
CA PRO A 414 -19.86 18.46 25.03
C PRO A 414 -21.36 18.60 24.78
N GLN A 415 -21.89 19.83 24.77
CA GLN A 415 -23.27 20.06 24.35
C GLN A 415 -23.39 19.94 22.83
N ILE A 416 -24.52 19.44 22.34
CA ILE A 416 -24.86 19.45 20.91
C ILE A 416 -25.85 20.60 20.67
N VAL A 417 -25.47 21.55 19.83
CA VAL A 417 -26.27 22.73 19.50
C VAL A 417 -26.49 22.86 17.99
N LYS A 418 -27.55 23.58 17.62
CA LYS A 418 -27.82 23.91 16.21
C LYS A 418 -26.94 25.08 15.76
N ASP A 419 -26.61 25.12 14.48
CA ASP A 419 -25.80 26.17 13.87
C ASP A 419 -26.50 27.54 13.76
N SER A 420 -27.76 27.63 14.19
CA SER A 420 -28.46 28.89 14.48
C SER A 420 -27.86 29.65 15.66
N VAL A 421 -27.10 28.98 16.53
CA VAL A 421 -26.28 29.64 17.56
C VAL A 421 -25.13 30.40 16.88
N ALA A 422 -24.91 31.65 17.31
CA ALA A 422 -23.88 32.52 16.74
C ALA A 422 -22.48 31.88 16.82
N LYS A 423 -21.73 31.92 15.72
CA LYS A 423 -20.39 31.34 15.59
C LYS A 423 -19.45 31.80 16.73
N GLY A 424 -18.87 30.84 17.44
CA GLY A 424 -17.91 31.08 18.53
C GLY A 424 -18.51 31.61 19.83
N SER A 425 -19.83 31.81 19.91
CA SER A 425 -20.49 32.32 21.12
C SER A 425 -20.43 31.39 22.33
N GLN A 426 -20.08 30.12 22.11
CA GLN A 426 -19.94 29.09 23.16
C GLN A 426 -18.52 28.51 23.26
N GLY A 427 -17.52 29.21 22.71
CA GLY A 427 -16.13 28.76 22.70
C GLY A 427 -15.79 27.90 21.49
N PHE A 428 -14.81 27.01 21.64
CA PHE A 428 -14.28 26.17 20.56
C PHE A 428 -15.37 25.25 20.00
N GLU A 429 -15.44 25.10 18.68
CA GLU A 429 -16.54 24.38 18.03
C GLU A 429 -16.05 23.11 17.31
N ILE A 430 -16.81 22.02 17.42
CA ILE A 430 -16.72 20.84 16.55
C ILE A 430 -17.95 20.87 15.66
N SER A 431 -17.80 21.36 14.44
CA SER A 431 -18.87 21.48 13.46
C SER A 431 -19.03 20.18 12.68
N VAL A 432 -20.17 19.51 12.80
CA VAL A 432 -20.45 18.19 12.21
C VAL A 432 -21.56 18.31 11.17
N GLY A 433 -21.26 17.96 9.91
CA GLY A 433 -22.20 18.03 8.80
C GLY A 433 -22.15 19.35 8.03
N ASN A 434 -23.18 19.60 7.22
CA ASN A 434 -23.26 20.79 6.35
C ASN A 434 -23.76 22.03 7.11
N THR A 435 -23.00 22.46 8.11
CA THR A 435 -23.32 23.65 8.91
C THR A 435 -22.97 24.95 8.16
N ASN A 436 -23.40 26.09 8.69
CA ASN A 436 -22.92 27.41 8.26
C ASN A 436 -21.48 27.77 8.72
N ARG A 437 -20.71 26.81 9.28
CA ARG A 437 -19.31 27.04 9.69
C ARG A 437 -18.34 26.82 8.52
N PRO A 438 -17.15 27.46 8.53
CA PRO A 438 -16.16 27.25 7.49
C PRO A 438 -15.69 25.79 7.46
N HIS A 439 -15.69 25.19 6.26
CA HIS A 439 -15.33 23.79 6.06
C HIS A 439 -14.37 23.59 4.88
N GLY A 440 -13.63 24.63 4.49
CA GLY A 440 -12.70 24.64 3.36
C GLY A 440 -13.35 24.42 1.97
N SER A 441 -12.52 24.47 0.93
CA SER A 441 -12.90 24.14 -0.44
C SER A 441 -12.75 22.63 -0.68
N ALA A 442 -13.79 22.01 -1.24
CA ALA A 442 -13.92 20.56 -1.37
C ALA A 442 -13.98 20.11 -2.83
N LYS A 443 -13.33 18.98 -3.15
CA LYS A 443 -13.44 18.27 -4.44
C LYS A 443 -13.89 16.83 -4.18
N TYR A 444 -15.10 16.63 -3.67
CA TYR A 444 -15.62 15.28 -3.38
C TYR A 444 -16.88 15.01 -4.19
N SER A 445 -17.03 13.78 -4.67
CA SER A 445 -18.22 13.35 -5.42
C SER A 445 -18.85 12.06 -4.91
N SER A 446 -18.12 11.25 -4.13
CA SER A 446 -18.56 9.92 -3.70
C SER A 446 -19.12 9.93 -2.28
N ASP A 447 -20.22 9.21 -2.05
CA ASP A 447 -20.74 8.94 -0.70
C ASP A 447 -19.65 8.33 0.19
N GLY A 448 -19.58 8.76 1.44
CA GLY A 448 -18.55 8.33 2.39
C GLY A 448 -17.23 9.09 2.30
N SER A 449 -17.07 10.01 1.34
CA SER A 449 -15.97 10.98 1.29
C SER A 449 -16.18 12.10 2.31
N TYR A 450 -15.11 12.69 2.84
CA TYR A 450 -15.21 13.74 3.86
C TYR A 450 -14.01 14.67 3.92
N LYS A 451 -14.21 15.84 4.54
CA LYS A 451 -13.16 16.77 4.96
C LYS A 451 -13.17 16.94 6.46
N ILE A 452 -11.98 17.02 7.06
CA ILE A 452 -11.78 17.53 8.40
C ILE A 452 -10.90 18.77 8.31
N TYR A 453 -11.42 19.92 8.74
CA TYR A 453 -10.76 21.21 8.51
C TYR A 453 -10.85 22.11 9.74
N TYR A 454 -9.70 22.62 10.18
CA TYR A 454 -9.62 23.67 11.19
C TYR A 454 -9.96 25.03 10.58
N TYR A 455 -10.77 25.80 11.28
CA TYR A 455 -11.03 27.21 10.97
C TYR A 455 -10.69 28.09 12.17
N SER A 456 -10.11 29.25 11.89
CA SER A 456 -9.71 30.25 12.91
C SER A 456 -10.82 31.25 13.25
N ASP A 457 -11.93 31.23 12.52
CA ASP A 457 -13.02 32.18 12.69
C ASP A 457 -13.73 32.07 14.04
N GLY A 458 -14.07 33.21 14.66
CA GLY A 458 -14.74 33.22 15.97
C GLY A 458 -13.80 32.74 17.07
N ALA A 459 -14.23 31.74 17.85
CA ALA A 459 -13.39 31.08 18.86
C ALA A 459 -12.50 29.97 18.28
N GLY A 460 -12.54 29.78 16.95
CA GLY A 460 -11.90 28.67 16.25
C GLY A 460 -12.66 27.35 16.41
N GLY A 461 -12.40 26.41 15.51
CA GLY A 461 -13.06 25.10 15.56
C GLY A 461 -12.56 24.13 14.50
N ILE A 462 -13.09 22.91 14.56
CA ILE A 462 -12.84 21.84 13.60
C ILE A 462 -14.15 21.49 12.95
N SER A 463 -14.19 21.55 11.63
CA SER A 463 -15.32 21.12 10.81
C SER A 463 -15.11 19.72 10.27
N ILE A 464 -16.16 18.91 10.26
CA ILE A 464 -16.24 17.57 9.70
C ILE A 464 -17.39 17.60 8.69
N LYS A 465 -17.04 17.72 7.41
CA LYS A 465 -18.02 17.81 6.32
C LYS A 465 -17.97 16.57 5.46
N GLY A 466 -19.07 15.81 5.44
CA GLY A 466 -19.23 14.64 4.61
C GLY A 466 -19.94 14.87 3.28
N VAL A 467 -19.78 13.91 2.37
CA VAL A 467 -20.63 13.75 1.17
C VAL A 467 -21.53 12.53 1.33
N GLY A 468 -22.78 12.70 0.87
CA GLY A 468 -23.82 11.68 0.91
C GLY A 468 -24.27 11.36 2.34
N LYS A 469 -24.78 10.16 2.54
CA LYS A 469 -25.28 9.68 3.84
C LYS A 469 -24.14 9.23 4.76
N ARG A 470 -23.04 8.74 4.19
CA ARG A 470 -21.93 8.13 4.95
C ARG A 470 -20.83 9.12 5.31
N GLY A 471 -20.62 10.15 4.50
CA GLY A 471 -19.43 11.00 4.62
C GLY A 471 -19.26 11.58 6.02
N THR A 472 -20.34 12.08 6.63
CA THR A 472 -20.24 12.72 7.95
C THR A 472 -19.99 11.71 9.06
N ILE A 473 -20.54 10.49 8.96
CA ILE A 473 -20.30 9.39 9.89
C ILE A 473 -18.83 8.92 9.78
N ASN A 474 -18.36 8.66 8.57
CA ASN A 474 -16.98 8.25 8.32
C ASN A 474 -15.98 9.33 8.77
N GLY A 475 -16.26 10.59 8.47
CA GLY A 475 -15.43 11.72 8.91
C GLY A 475 -15.42 11.88 10.43
N ALA A 476 -16.54 11.61 11.10
CA ALA A 476 -16.58 11.58 12.56
C ALA A 476 -15.77 10.40 13.13
N GLY A 477 -15.83 9.21 12.51
CA GLY A 477 -14.95 8.09 12.86
C GLY A 477 -13.48 8.46 12.72
N LYS A 478 -13.09 9.07 11.60
CA LYS A 478 -11.71 9.53 11.40
C LYS A 478 -11.28 10.62 12.38
N PHE A 479 -12.18 11.54 12.75
CA PHE A 479 -11.94 12.53 13.80
C PHE A 479 -11.63 11.86 15.15
N LEU A 480 -12.36 10.81 15.51
CA LEU A 480 -12.09 10.06 16.74
C LEU A 480 -10.71 9.41 16.73
N SER A 481 -10.23 8.92 15.59
CA SER A 481 -8.86 8.41 15.47
C SER A 481 -7.82 9.53 15.50
N LEU A 482 -8.00 10.60 14.71
CA LEU A 482 -7.00 11.67 14.59
C LEU A 482 -6.87 12.52 15.86
N CYS A 483 -8.00 12.95 16.41
CA CYS A 483 -8.07 13.87 17.55
C CYS A 483 -8.23 13.12 18.86
N GLY A 484 -9.08 12.08 18.87
CA GLY A 484 -9.35 11.30 20.06
C GLY A 484 -8.29 10.24 20.34
N GLY A 485 -7.53 9.76 19.34
CA GLY A 485 -6.62 8.62 19.51
C GLY A 485 -7.36 7.32 19.81
N TYR A 486 -8.54 7.12 19.19
CA TYR A 486 -9.32 5.88 19.28
C TYR A 486 -9.06 4.98 18.08
N PHE A 487 -8.72 3.72 18.34
CA PHE A 487 -8.39 2.73 17.31
C PHE A 487 -9.13 1.42 17.54
N TRP A 488 -9.98 1.01 16.59
CA TRP A 488 -10.64 -0.29 16.60
C TRP A 488 -9.77 -1.28 15.83
N LEU A 489 -8.99 -2.06 16.58
CA LEU A 489 -8.07 -3.06 16.03
C LEU A 489 -8.76 -4.40 15.79
N SER A 490 -9.72 -4.73 16.63
CA SER A 490 -10.41 -6.02 16.63
C SER A 490 -11.86 -5.83 17.05
N MET A 491 -12.74 -6.66 16.50
CA MET A 491 -14.17 -6.68 16.82
C MET A 491 -14.48 -7.22 18.22
N GLU A 492 -13.57 -7.97 18.84
CA GLU A 492 -13.76 -8.54 20.19
C GLU A 492 -13.32 -7.57 21.29
N ASP A 493 -12.30 -6.80 20.97
CA ASP A 493 -11.41 -6.12 21.91
C ASP A 493 -11.74 -4.62 22.01
N GLY A 494 -12.75 -4.18 21.25
CA GLY A 494 -13.22 -2.81 21.14
C GLY A 494 -12.15 -1.85 20.64
N TYR A 495 -12.08 -0.68 21.27
CA TYR A 495 -11.10 0.34 20.96
C TYR A 495 -9.86 0.24 21.86
N LYS A 496 -8.72 0.60 21.29
CA LYS A 496 -7.50 1.02 21.99
C LYS A 496 -7.42 2.54 21.99
N SER A 497 -6.74 3.06 23.00
CA SER A 497 -6.48 4.49 23.08
C SER A 497 -5.21 4.74 23.88
N ASN A 498 -4.31 5.53 23.31
CA ASN A 498 -3.03 5.95 23.90
C ASN A 498 -3.04 7.41 24.41
N GLN A 499 -4.20 8.09 24.38
CA GLN A 499 -4.32 9.48 24.83
C GLN A 499 -5.30 9.63 25.99
N THR A 500 -5.02 10.58 26.90
CA THR A 500 -5.89 10.93 28.02
C THR A 500 -7.02 11.90 27.63
N ASN A 501 -6.76 12.85 26.72
CA ASN A 501 -7.73 13.85 26.23
C ASN A 501 -7.76 13.87 24.70
N PHE A 502 -8.75 14.57 24.13
CA PHE A 502 -8.76 14.93 22.72
C PHE A 502 -7.68 15.97 22.42
N LYS A 503 -7.02 15.80 21.28
CA LYS A 503 -5.95 16.67 20.79
C LYS A 503 -6.32 17.30 19.47
N TYR A 504 -5.73 18.45 19.16
CA TYR A 504 -5.90 19.13 17.88
C TYR A 504 -4.67 19.95 17.49
N GLU A 505 -4.64 20.43 16.26
CA GLU A 505 -3.70 21.46 15.79
C GLU A 505 -4.47 22.47 14.94
N THR A 506 -3.89 23.64 14.68
CA THR A 506 -4.52 24.66 13.82
C THR A 506 -4.27 24.45 12.33
N ASN A 507 -3.50 23.42 11.97
CA ASN A 507 -3.16 23.05 10.59
C ASN A 507 -4.01 21.88 10.07
N ILE A 508 -5.06 21.46 10.80
CA ILE A 508 -5.92 20.35 10.38
C ILE A 508 -6.57 20.69 9.04
N ASN A 509 -6.18 19.96 8.00
CA ASN A 509 -6.77 20.03 6.67
C ASN A 509 -6.63 18.65 6.04
N TYR A 510 -7.59 17.76 6.35
CA TYR A 510 -7.62 16.39 5.90
C TYR A 510 -8.73 16.20 4.87
N ASP A 511 -8.35 15.73 3.70
CA ASP A 511 -9.22 15.44 2.58
C ASP A 511 -9.24 13.93 2.34
N TYR A 512 -10.42 13.31 2.36
CA TYR A 512 -10.57 11.91 2.02
C TYR A 512 -11.59 11.72 0.91
N GLN A 513 -11.14 11.14 -0.19
CA GLN A 513 -11.98 10.68 -1.28
C GLN A 513 -12.03 9.16 -1.24
N ARG A 514 -13.24 8.63 -1.11
CA ARG A 514 -13.45 7.19 -1.03
C ARG A 514 -13.04 6.49 -2.34
N PRO A 515 -12.19 5.44 -2.30
CA PRO A 515 -11.70 4.76 -3.51
C PRO A 515 -12.73 3.80 -4.11
N PHE A 516 -13.53 3.13 -3.27
CA PHE A 516 -14.55 2.17 -3.68
C PHE A 516 -15.93 2.60 -3.18
N THR A 517 -16.95 2.46 -4.03
CA THR A 517 -18.34 2.72 -3.71
C THR A 517 -18.87 1.75 -2.65
N PHE A 518 -18.47 0.47 -2.74
CA PHE A 518 -18.86 -0.60 -1.83
C PHE A 518 -17.62 -1.31 -1.26
N THR A 519 -17.56 -1.47 0.05
CA THR A 519 -16.50 -2.19 0.76
C THR A 519 -17.12 -2.97 1.89
N ASP A 520 -16.89 -4.28 1.92
CA ASP A 520 -17.47 -5.15 2.91
C ASP A 520 -16.54 -6.32 3.22
N ILE A 521 -16.63 -6.83 4.44
CA ILE A 521 -15.85 -7.98 4.89
C ILE A 521 -16.83 -8.95 5.56
N ASP A 522 -16.77 -10.22 5.18
CA ASP A 522 -17.51 -11.28 5.87
C ASP A 522 -16.87 -11.53 7.22
N ALA A 523 -17.42 -10.88 8.23
CA ALA A 523 -17.00 -11.03 9.60
C ALA A 523 -18.26 -11.10 10.45
N ALA A 524 -18.52 -12.27 11.02
CA ALA A 524 -19.68 -12.45 11.87
C ALA A 524 -19.60 -11.55 13.13
N TYR A 525 -20.77 -11.16 13.64
CA TYR A 525 -21.02 -10.25 14.76
C TYR A 525 -20.93 -10.91 16.15
N GLY A 526 -20.03 -10.44 17.03
CA GLY A 526 -19.73 -11.12 18.29
C GLY A 526 -20.60 -10.71 19.50
N VAL A 527 -20.02 -10.82 20.70
CA VAL A 527 -20.61 -10.58 22.03
C VAL A 527 -20.62 -9.12 22.60
N MET A 528 -19.90 -8.15 22.02
CA MET A 528 -19.96 -6.72 22.35
C MET A 528 -21.34 -6.07 22.10
N SER A 529 -21.54 -4.84 22.61
CA SER A 529 -22.75 -4.08 22.29
C SER A 529 -22.77 -3.73 20.80
N ARG A 530 -23.99 -3.73 20.23
CA ARG A 530 -24.25 -3.38 18.82
C ARG A 530 -23.59 -2.07 18.38
N ASP A 531 -23.43 -1.14 19.31
CA ASP A 531 -22.85 0.18 19.09
C ASP A 531 -21.33 0.18 18.95
N GLU A 532 -20.60 -0.71 19.64
CA GLU A 532 -19.13 -0.80 19.51
C GLU A 532 -18.73 -1.57 18.24
N TYR A 533 -19.56 -2.52 17.77
CA TYR A 533 -19.35 -3.19 16.49
C TYR A 533 -19.38 -2.24 15.31
N GLY A 534 -20.43 -1.40 15.25
CA GLY A 534 -20.56 -0.42 14.19
C GLY A 534 -19.37 0.54 14.12
N MET A 535 -18.63 0.72 15.23
CA MET A 535 -17.42 1.52 15.20
C MET A 535 -16.24 0.85 14.53
N PHE A 536 -16.10 -0.48 14.60
CA PHE A 536 -15.11 -1.19 13.79
C PHE A 536 -15.41 -0.98 12.30
N ASP A 537 -16.67 -1.12 11.89
CA ASP A 537 -17.07 -0.90 10.50
C ASP A 537 -16.77 0.54 10.04
N VAL A 538 -17.20 1.53 10.83
CA VAL A 538 -16.98 2.96 10.53
C VAL A 538 -15.48 3.29 10.48
N ALA A 539 -14.70 2.80 11.44
CA ALA A 539 -13.26 3.11 11.56
C ALA A 539 -12.38 2.40 10.53
N ASN A 540 -12.92 1.43 9.80
CA ASN A 540 -12.25 0.72 8.72
C ASN A 540 -12.96 0.92 7.38
N GLY A 541 -13.80 1.97 7.28
CA GLY A 541 -14.44 2.39 6.05
C GLY A 541 -15.52 1.44 5.50
N LEU A 542 -15.96 0.41 6.21
CA LEU A 542 -16.91 -0.60 5.72
C LEU A 542 -18.33 -0.02 5.55
N ASN A 543 -19.04 -0.44 4.51
CA ASN A 543 -20.38 0.07 4.21
C ASN A 543 -21.30 -0.93 3.49
N GLY A 544 -20.90 -2.21 3.43
CA GLY A 544 -21.68 -3.21 2.71
C GLY A 544 -22.84 -3.78 3.51
N TYR A 545 -23.20 -5.00 3.15
CA TYR A 545 -24.37 -5.68 3.69
C TYR A 545 -24.10 -6.25 5.08
N TYR A 546 -22.85 -6.63 5.39
CA TYR A 546 -22.48 -7.05 6.74
C TYR A 546 -22.15 -5.87 7.66
N ALA A 547 -21.86 -4.68 7.14
CA ALA A 547 -21.62 -3.50 7.99
C ALA A 547 -22.91 -3.01 8.69
N ASN A 548 -22.88 -2.80 10.00
CA ASN A 548 -24.04 -2.32 10.79
C ASN A 548 -23.73 -0.98 11.46
N ILE A 549 -24.02 0.11 10.74
CA ILE A 549 -23.91 1.44 11.31
C ILE A 549 -25.29 1.85 11.84
N GLY A 550 -25.41 1.99 13.16
CA GLY A 550 -26.66 2.15 13.92
C GLY A 550 -27.51 3.40 13.63
N ALA A 551 -27.32 4.06 12.47
CA ALA A 551 -28.09 5.21 11.99
C ALA A 551 -29.37 4.84 11.21
N GLY A 552 -29.73 3.55 11.14
CA GLY A 552 -31.00 3.09 10.56
C GLY A 552 -31.03 2.95 9.03
N ASP A 553 -29.86 2.99 8.38
CA ASP A 553 -29.73 2.66 6.96
C ASP A 553 -29.41 1.17 6.83
N GLU A 554 -30.47 0.41 6.57
CA GLU A 554 -30.43 -0.99 6.17
C GLU A 554 -29.63 -1.16 4.86
N SER A 555 -29.11 -2.37 4.67
CA SER A 555 -28.36 -2.88 3.52
C SER A 555 -28.65 -2.22 2.16
N TRP A 556 -27.62 -2.13 1.31
CA TRP A 556 -27.76 -1.63 -0.08
C TRP A 556 -28.72 -2.50 -0.91
N TYR A 557 -29.02 -3.71 -0.45
CA TYR A 557 -29.83 -4.69 -1.16
C TYR A 557 -31.31 -4.56 -0.84
N LEU A 558 -32.12 -4.53 -1.89
CA LEU A 558 -33.57 -4.50 -1.82
C LEU A 558 -34.14 -5.92 -1.91
N TYR A 559 -35.06 -6.25 -1.01
CA TYR A 559 -35.78 -7.52 -0.98
C TYR A 559 -37.25 -7.32 -0.64
N SER A 560 -38.07 -8.32 -0.98
CA SER A 560 -39.49 -8.36 -0.59
C SER A 560 -39.64 -8.76 0.88
N ASP A 561 -40.52 -8.08 1.63
CA ASP A 561 -40.84 -8.43 3.03
C ASP A 561 -41.80 -9.63 3.14
N LYS A 562 -42.24 -10.21 2.02
CA LYS A 562 -43.02 -11.44 2.05
C LYS A 562 -42.09 -12.57 2.55
N ASN A 563 -42.55 -13.37 3.51
CA ASN A 563 -41.89 -14.58 4.05
C ASN A 563 -41.72 -15.70 3.00
N THR A 564 -41.50 -15.34 1.74
CA THR A 564 -41.46 -16.24 0.60
C THR A 564 -40.13 -16.96 0.47
N ALA A 565 -39.06 -16.40 1.06
CA ALA A 565 -37.77 -17.05 1.13
C ALA A 565 -37.73 -18.01 2.33
N THR A 566 -37.82 -19.31 2.05
CA THR A 566 -37.46 -20.38 3.00
C THR A 566 -35.97 -20.39 3.33
N TYR A 567 -35.18 -19.60 2.60
CA TYR A 567 -33.74 -19.43 2.72
C TYR A 567 -33.41 -17.97 3.09
N SER A 568 -32.31 -17.74 3.82
CA SER A 568 -31.90 -16.42 4.29
C SER A 568 -31.83 -15.39 3.15
N LYS A 569 -32.34 -14.18 3.39
CA LYS A 569 -32.09 -12.99 2.55
C LYS A 569 -30.57 -12.90 2.29
N GLY A 570 -30.17 -12.73 1.04
CA GLY A 570 -28.76 -12.83 0.63
C GLY A 570 -28.36 -11.74 -0.34
N GLN A 571 -27.07 -11.40 -0.34
CA GLN A 571 -26.47 -10.49 -1.32
C GLN A 571 -26.45 -11.07 -2.74
N VAL A 572 -26.42 -12.39 -2.83
CA VAL A 572 -26.31 -13.19 -4.06
C VAL A 572 -27.04 -14.52 -3.87
N HIS A 573 -26.99 -15.39 -4.89
CA HIS A 573 -27.70 -16.66 -4.95
C HIS A 573 -29.22 -16.51 -4.83
N THR A 574 -29.73 -15.40 -5.37
CA THR A 574 -31.10 -14.93 -5.15
C THR A 574 -32.10 -15.48 -6.15
N LEU A 575 -31.70 -15.79 -7.39
CA LEU A 575 -32.66 -16.08 -8.47
C LEU A 575 -33.64 -17.19 -8.09
N LEU A 576 -33.17 -18.29 -7.52
CA LEU A 576 -34.04 -19.37 -7.10
C LEU A 576 -34.78 -19.05 -5.80
N THR A 577 -34.06 -18.55 -4.80
CA THR A 577 -34.51 -18.46 -3.39
C THR A 577 -35.44 -17.29 -3.11
N GLU A 578 -35.34 -16.20 -3.89
CA GLU A 578 -36.13 -14.99 -3.72
C GLU A 578 -37.30 -14.89 -4.71
N TYR A 579 -37.10 -15.36 -5.96
CA TYR A 579 -38.05 -15.13 -7.04
C TYR A 579 -39.01 -16.30 -7.31
N PHE A 580 -38.71 -17.50 -6.79
CA PHE A 580 -39.49 -18.71 -7.02
C PHE A 580 -39.75 -19.46 -5.71
N HIS A 581 -40.78 -20.31 -5.75
CA HIS A 581 -41.15 -21.22 -4.68
C HIS A 581 -41.04 -22.67 -5.10
N GLU A 582 -40.91 -23.56 -4.12
CA GLU A 582 -40.96 -25.01 -4.37
C GLU A 582 -42.28 -25.43 -5.07
N SER A 583 -43.39 -24.74 -4.82
CA SER A 583 -44.66 -24.96 -5.54
C SER A 583 -44.60 -24.61 -7.03
N ASP A 584 -43.73 -23.67 -7.42
CA ASP A 584 -43.54 -23.29 -8.83
C ASP A 584 -42.87 -24.43 -9.60
N LEU A 585 -41.99 -25.20 -8.96
CA LEU A 585 -41.36 -26.38 -9.56
C LEU A 585 -42.38 -27.46 -9.90
N SER A 586 -43.32 -27.73 -8.99
CA SER A 586 -44.39 -28.70 -9.21
C SER A 586 -45.35 -28.26 -10.31
N SER A 587 -45.67 -26.95 -10.36
CA SER A 587 -46.64 -26.40 -11.31
C SER A 587 -46.04 -26.13 -12.69
N ASN A 588 -44.74 -25.85 -12.76
CA ASN A 588 -44.02 -25.45 -13.96
C ASN A 588 -42.65 -26.13 -14.04
N PRO A 589 -42.57 -27.47 -14.12
CA PRO A 589 -41.29 -28.19 -14.09
C PRO A 589 -40.33 -27.76 -15.21
N GLY A 590 -40.85 -27.33 -16.36
CA GLY A 590 -40.05 -26.80 -17.49
C GLY A 590 -39.38 -25.45 -17.24
N TRP A 591 -39.62 -24.81 -16.10
CA TRP A 591 -38.89 -23.59 -15.68
C TRP A 591 -37.55 -23.91 -15.02
N PHE A 592 -37.33 -25.15 -14.56
CA PHE A 592 -36.21 -25.51 -13.70
C PHE A 592 -35.31 -26.58 -14.31
N THR A 593 -34.05 -26.64 -13.89
CA THR A 593 -33.06 -27.59 -14.44
C THR A 593 -33.11 -28.98 -13.82
N THR A 594 -33.65 -29.10 -12.60
CA THR A 594 -33.75 -30.38 -11.88
C THR A 594 -35.12 -30.51 -11.21
N ALA A 595 -35.50 -31.74 -10.88
CA ALA A 595 -36.75 -32.05 -10.16
C ALA A 595 -36.68 -31.78 -8.64
N LYS A 596 -35.53 -31.29 -8.14
CA LYS A 596 -35.34 -30.94 -6.73
C LYS A 596 -35.03 -29.45 -6.62
N PHE A 597 -35.93 -28.70 -5.97
CA PHE A 597 -35.85 -27.24 -5.92
C PHE A 597 -34.49 -26.75 -5.37
N SER A 598 -34.02 -27.29 -4.25
CA SER A 598 -32.74 -26.89 -3.62
C SER A 598 -31.47 -27.10 -4.45
N THR A 599 -31.54 -27.83 -5.57
CA THR A 599 -30.43 -28.00 -6.50
C THR A 599 -30.75 -27.47 -7.90
N ALA A 600 -31.90 -26.83 -8.10
CA ALA A 600 -32.29 -26.31 -9.39
C ALA A 600 -31.60 -24.98 -9.73
N GLN A 601 -31.50 -24.71 -11.02
CA GLN A 601 -31.42 -23.36 -11.58
C GLN A 601 -32.68 -23.10 -12.40
N VAL A 602 -32.88 -21.86 -12.84
CA VAL A 602 -34.00 -21.46 -13.70
C VAL A 602 -33.61 -21.32 -15.17
N CYS A 603 -34.55 -21.61 -16.08
CA CYS A 603 -34.35 -21.53 -17.52
C CYS A 603 -34.45 -20.07 -18.00
N LEU A 604 -33.30 -19.41 -18.18
CA LEU A 604 -33.24 -17.99 -18.54
C LEU A 604 -33.65 -17.68 -20.00
N SER A 605 -33.81 -18.67 -20.88
CA SER A 605 -34.42 -18.45 -22.20
C SER A 605 -35.95 -18.52 -22.18
N ASN A 606 -36.56 -18.91 -21.06
CA ASN A 606 -38.01 -19.03 -20.95
C ASN A 606 -38.63 -17.65 -20.63
N LYS A 607 -39.48 -17.15 -21.53
CA LYS A 607 -40.12 -15.82 -21.39
C LYS A 607 -41.02 -15.71 -20.16
N GLN A 608 -41.66 -16.79 -19.72
CA GLN A 608 -42.49 -16.78 -18.51
C GLN A 608 -41.63 -16.65 -17.25
N VAL A 609 -40.45 -17.29 -17.23
CA VAL A 609 -39.46 -17.15 -16.15
C VAL A 609 -38.99 -15.69 -16.07
N ARG A 610 -38.62 -15.06 -17.19
CA ARG A 610 -38.22 -13.64 -17.23
C ARG A 610 -39.34 -12.70 -16.78
N ALA A 611 -40.56 -12.93 -17.23
CA ALA A 611 -41.73 -12.15 -16.82
C ALA A 611 -42.01 -12.27 -15.31
N ARG A 612 -41.86 -13.47 -14.74
CA ARG A 612 -41.99 -13.71 -13.30
C ARG A 612 -40.93 -12.95 -12.50
N ILE A 613 -39.68 -12.96 -12.96
CA ILE A 613 -38.57 -12.21 -12.35
C ILE A 613 -38.87 -10.71 -12.41
N LEU A 614 -39.20 -10.16 -13.59
CA LEU A 614 -39.52 -8.74 -13.74
C LEU A 614 -40.70 -8.29 -12.87
N SER A 615 -41.76 -9.11 -12.78
CA SER A 615 -42.90 -8.82 -11.92
C SER A 615 -42.47 -8.69 -10.46
N HIS A 616 -41.64 -9.62 -9.98
CA HIS A 616 -41.17 -9.59 -8.61
C HIS A 616 -40.21 -8.43 -8.33
N VAL A 617 -39.31 -8.10 -9.27
CA VAL A 617 -38.47 -6.90 -9.17
C VAL A 617 -39.32 -5.64 -9.03
N LYS A 618 -40.41 -5.52 -9.81
CA LYS A 618 -41.36 -4.40 -9.66
C LYS A 618 -42.07 -4.42 -8.32
N GLU A 619 -42.41 -5.58 -7.76
CA GLU A 619 -42.94 -5.68 -6.39
C GLU A 619 -41.96 -5.15 -5.36
N ILE A 620 -40.67 -5.54 -5.45
CA ILE A 620 -39.61 -5.05 -4.57
C ILE A 620 -39.49 -3.52 -4.67
N LEU A 621 -39.47 -2.98 -5.88
CA LEU A 621 -39.35 -1.54 -6.14
C LEU A 621 -40.58 -0.72 -5.72
N ASN A 622 -41.75 -1.33 -5.68
CA ASN A 622 -42.99 -0.71 -5.19
C ASN A 622 -43.16 -0.82 -3.67
N SER A 623 -42.26 -1.53 -2.98
CA SER A 623 -42.25 -1.61 -1.52
C SER A 623 -41.71 -0.32 -0.89
N SER A 624 -41.90 -0.16 0.42
CA SER A 624 -41.32 0.95 1.20
C SER A 624 -39.79 0.88 1.34
N LYS A 625 -39.14 -0.18 0.84
CA LYS A 625 -37.68 -0.35 0.89
C LYS A 625 -36.95 0.48 -0.16
N TYR A 626 -37.59 0.76 -1.30
CA TYR A 626 -37.01 1.66 -2.31
C TYR A 626 -36.94 3.09 -1.77
N ASN A 627 -35.76 3.69 -1.87
CA ASN A 627 -35.49 5.06 -1.45
C ASN A 627 -34.89 5.83 -2.63
N PRO A 628 -35.63 6.75 -3.27
CA PRO A 628 -35.13 7.52 -4.42
C PRO A 628 -33.96 8.45 -4.09
N ASN A 629 -33.72 8.72 -2.79
CA ASN A 629 -32.62 9.56 -2.31
C ASN A 629 -31.40 8.74 -1.84
N ALA A 630 -31.46 7.41 -1.88
CA ALA A 630 -30.29 6.59 -1.57
C ALA A 630 -29.25 6.73 -2.70
N PRO A 631 -27.95 6.81 -2.37
CA PRO A 631 -26.89 6.95 -3.38
C PRO A 631 -26.86 5.76 -4.35
N MET A 632 -27.20 4.57 -3.86
CA MET A 632 -27.34 3.36 -4.65
C MET A 632 -28.22 2.34 -3.91
N GLN A 633 -28.98 1.55 -4.67
CA GLN A 633 -29.71 0.38 -4.18
C GLN A 633 -29.54 -0.77 -5.17
N ILE A 634 -29.49 -2.01 -4.68
CA ILE A 634 -29.08 -3.17 -5.46
C ILE A 634 -30.19 -4.22 -5.42
N ILE A 635 -30.45 -4.85 -6.56
CA ILE A 635 -31.27 -6.04 -6.67
C ILE A 635 -30.40 -7.12 -7.32
N SER A 636 -30.17 -8.24 -6.63
CA SER A 636 -29.37 -9.34 -7.17
C SER A 636 -30.22 -10.27 -8.02
N LEU A 637 -29.71 -10.63 -9.19
CA LEU A 637 -30.21 -11.67 -10.11
C LEU A 637 -29.07 -12.66 -10.40
N SER A 638 -28.55 -13.28 -9.34
CA SER A 638 -27.43 -14.22 -9.41
C SER A 638 -27.89 -15.68 -9.28
N GLN A 639 -27.14 -16.59 -9.92
CA GLN A 639 -27.41 -18.03 -9.93
C GLN A 639 -27.41 -18.65 -8.53
N ALA A 640 -28.17 -19.73 -8.31
CA ALA A 640 -28.09 -20.50 -7.06
C ALA A 640 -26.70 -21.10 -6.86
N ASP A 641 -26.31 -21.37 -5.61
CA ASP A 641 -24.98 -21.86 -5.24
C ASP A 641 -24.79 -23.36 -5.57
N ASN A 642 -24.68 -23.68 -6.86
CA ASN A 642 -24.35 -25.00 -7.38
C ASN A 642 -23.93 -24.91 -8.85
N SER A 643 -23.34 -25.99 -9.36
CA SER A 643 -22.85 -26.10 -10.74
C SER A 643 -23.88 -26.61 -11.75
N ASN A 644 -25.18 -26.66 -11.40
CA ASN A 644 -26.21 -26.95 -12.38
C ASN A 644 -26.47 -25.73 -13.25
N TYR A 645 -26.95 -25.94 -14.48
CA TYR A 645 -27.35 -24.88 -15.41
C TYR A 645 -28.30 -25.45 -16.47
N CYS A 646 -29.01 -24.59 -17.20
CA CYS A 646 -30.02 -25.04 -18.16
C CYS A 646 -29.39 -25.55 -19.46
N THR A 647 -29.75 -26.75 -19.88
CA THR A 647 -29.21 -27.39 -21.10
C THR A 647 -30.21 -27.44 -22.25
N CYS A 648 -31.31 -26.69 -22.17
CA CYS A 648 -32.29 -26.60 -23.26
C CYS A 648 -31.64 -25.98 -24.51
N GLN A 649 -32.19 -26.30 -25.69
CA GLN A 649 -31.57 -25.90 -26.95
C GLN A 649 -31.45 -24.38 -27.09
N ALA A 650 -32.49 -23.63 -26.70
CA ALA A 650 -32.47 -22.17 -26.76
C ALA A 650 -31.36 -21.54 -25.89
N CYS A 651 -31.17 -22.04 -24.67
CA CYS A 651 -30.07 -21.59 -23.80
C CYS A 651 -28.70 -21.91 -24.43
N LYS A 652 -28.53 -23.13 -24.96
CA LYS A 652 -27.28 -23.55 -25.62
C LYS A 652 -26.96 -22.70 -26.84
N ASP A 653 -27.94 -22.45 -27.70
CA ASP A 653 -27.75 -21.68 -28.92
C ASP A 653 -27.33 -20.23 -28.59
N PHE A 654 -27.96 -19.63 -27.57
CA PHE A 654 -27.60 -18.28 -27.13
C PHE A 654 -26.20 -18.21 -26.49
N VAL A 655 -25.85 -19.20 -25.66
CA VAL A 655 -24.51 -19.29 -25.06
C VAL A 655 -23.45 -19.49 -26.16
N ASN A 656 -23.70 -20.37 -27.13
CA ASN A 656 -22.76 -20.65 -28.21
C ASN A 656 -22.52 -19.43 -29.11
N SER A 657 -23.54 -18.60 -29.37
CA SER A 657 -23.39 -17.39 -30.19
C SER A 657 -22.61 -16.26 -29.51
N HIS A 658 -22.45 -16.31 -28.19
CA HIS A 658 -21.72 -15.33 -27.38
C HIS A 658 -20.57 -15.95 -26.58
N LYS A 659 -20.12 -17.14 -27.00
CA LYS A 659 -19.11 -17.91 -26.29
C LYS A 659 -17.79 -17.14 -26.19
N SER A 660 -17.11 -17.29 -25.05
CA SER A 660 -15.81 -16.68 -24.84
C SER A 660 -14.75 -17.27 -25.79
N ASP A 661 -13.87 -16.42 -26.32
CA ASP A 661 -12.70 -16.87 -27.11
C ASP A 661 -11.59 -17.44 -26.20
N GLN A 662 -11.72 -17.27 -24.88
CA GLN A 662 -10.75 -17.74 -23.90
C GLN A 662 -10.89 -19.25 -23.68
N VAL A 663 -9.81 -19.98 -23.93
CA VAL A 663 -9.77 -21.44 -23.78
C VAL A 663 -9.32 -21.77 -22.36
N ASN A 664 -10.10 -22.60 -21.67
CA ASN A 664 -9.79 -23.01 -20.32
C ASN A 664 -8.71 -24.10 -20.35
N ALA A 665 -7.48 -23.76 -19.98
CA ALA A 665 -6.37 -24.71 -19.95
C ALA A 665 -6.32 -25.52 -18.65
N SER A 666 -6.88 -25.00 -17.55
CA SER A 666 -6.64 -25.52 -16.19
C SER A 666 -7.86 -26.16 -15.53
N PHE A 667 -9.09 -25.87 -15.99
CA PHE A 667 -10.38 -26.29 -15.42
C PHE A 667 -11.41 -26.67 -16.49
N PRO A 668 -11.34 -27.87 -17.07
CA PRO A 668 -12.18 -28.30 -18.20
C PRO A 668 -13.70 -28.33 -17.94
N LYS A 669 -14.16 -28.07 -16.69
CA LYS A 669 -15.57 -28.09 -16.27
C LYS A 669 -16.24 -26.71 -16.18
N VAL A 670 -15.52 -25.61 -16.39
CA VAL A 670 -16.11 -24.26 -16.33
C VAL A 670 -16.83 -23.96 -17.64
N HIS A 671 -18.16 -23.98 -17.58
CA HIS A 671 -19.04 -23.65 -18.71
C HIS A 671 -19.20 -22.13 -18.90
N ASP A 672 -19.67 -21.69 -20.07
CA ASP A 672 -19.63 -20.29 -20.51
C ASP A 672 -21.02 -19.64 -20.46
N TYR A 673 -21.73 -19.74 -19.34
CA TYR A 673 -23.16 -19.39 -19.26
C TYR A 673 -23.45 -17.94 -18.88
N SER A 674 -22.41 -17.12 -18.66
CA SER A 674 -22.56 -15.68 -18.38
C SER A 674 -23.40 -14.89 -19.40
N PRO A 675 -23.43 -15.22 -20.72
CA PRO A 675 -24.26 -14.49 -21.67
C PRO A 675 -25.74 -14.42 -21.25
N LEU A 676 -26.31 -15.53 -20.78
CA LEU A 676 -27.73 -15.61 -20.41
C LEU A 676 -28.07 -14.73 -19.20
N TYR A 677 -27.15 -14.62 -18.25
CA TYR A 677 -27.32 -13.80 -17.05
C TYR A 677 -27.17 -12.32 -17.38
N ILE A 678 -26.19 -11.95 -18.20
CA ILE A 678 -26.04 -10.57 -18.68
C ILE A 678 -27.25 -10.14 -19.51
N ASP A 679 -27.76 -11.01 -20.39
CA ASP A 679 -28.95 -10.73 -21.19
C ASP A 679 -30.20 -10.52 -20.32
N LEU A 680 -30.43 -11.38 -19.32
CA LEU A 680 -31.47 -11.18 -18.32
C LEU A 680 -31.30 -9.84 -17.58
N CYS A 681 -30.11 -9.57 -17.04
CA CYS A 681 -29.85 -8.37 -16.25
C CYS A 681 -30.04 -7.09 -17.07
N ASN A 682 -29.63 -7.12 -18.34
CA ASN A 682 -29.88 -6.04 -19.29
C ASN A 682 -31.38 -5.82 -19.50
N GLU A 683 -32.15 -6.88 -19.79
CA GLU A 683 -33.60 -6.78 -20.00
C GLU A 683 -34.31 -6.20 -18.78
N ILE A 684 -34.01 -6.71 -17.59
CA ILE A 684 -34.62 -6.22 -16.34
C ILE A 684 -34.20 -4.79 -16.06
N SER A 685 -32.91 -4.47 -16.21
CA SER A 685 -32.39 -3.13 -15.99
C SER A 685 -33.02 -2.11 -16.95
N GLU A 686 -33.14 -2.44 -18.24
CA GLU A 686 -33.82 -1.60 -19.22
C GLU A 686 -35.27 -1.38 -18.85
N ALA A 687 -35.98 -2.43 -18.44
CA ALA A 687 -37.40 -2.37 -18.08
C ALA A 687 -37.67 -1.47 -16.86
N ILE A 688 -36.81 -1.49 -15.83
CA ILE A 688 -37.01 -0.65 -14.63
C ILE A 688 -36.57 0.80 -14.87
N HIS A 689 -35.59 1.05 -15.74
CA HIS A 689 -35.11 2.40 -16.02
C HIS A 689 -35.92 3.15 -17.10
N GLN A 690 -36.96 2.53 -17.67
CA GLN A 690 -37.83 3.16 -18.65
C GLN A 690 -38.38 4.50 -18.11
N ASN A 691 -38.44 5.50 -18.99
CA ASN A 691 -38.89 6.86 -18.66
C ASN A 691 -38.09 7.56 -17.55
N GLY A 692 -36.89 7.05 -17.21
CA GLY A 692 -36.03 7.63 -16.18
C GLY A 692 -36.45 7.31 -14.75
N ALA A 693 -37.22 6.23 -14.53
CA ALA A 693 -37.52 5.72 -13.20
C ALA A 693 -36.29 5.04 -12.56
N TYR A 694 -36.31 4.89 -11.23
CA TYR A 694 -35.35 4.08 -10.43
C TYR A 694 -33.85 4.29 -10.72
N LYS A 695 -33.41 5.52 -11.05
CA LYS A 695 -32.04 5.84 -11.52
C LYS A 695 -30.89 5.47 -10.58
N ASN A 696 -31.18 5.18 -9.32
CA ASN A 696 -30.21 4.77 -8.30
C ASN A 696 -30.24 3.25 -8.06
N VAL A 697 -31.01 2.47 -8.83
CA VAL A 697 -31.11 1.02 -8.71
C VAL A 697 -30.16 0.33 -9.68
N TYR A 698 -29.39 -0.63 -9.18
CA TYR A 698 -28.48 -1.45 -9.95
C TYR A 698 -28.89 -2.91 -9.87
N ILE A 699 -28.78 -3.61 -10.99
CA ILE A 699 -28.97 -5.05 -11.07
C ILE A 699 -27.62 -5.74 -10.90
N ASP A 700 -27.47 -6.54 -9.86
CA ASP A 700 -26.26 -7.31 -9.55
C ASP A 700 -26.36 -8.72 -10.11
N THR A 701 -25.26 -9.25 -10.63
CA THR A 701 -25.12 -10.68 -10.95
C THR A 701 -23.70 -11.16 -10.70
N LEU A 702 -23.53 -12.48 -10.58
CA LEU A 702 -22.24 -13.11 -10.35
C LEU A 702 -21.57 -13.49 -11.67
N ALA A 703 -20.26 -13.23 -11.76
CA ALA A 703 -19.36 -14.03 -12.58
C ALA A 703 -18.72 -15.06 -11.63
N TYR A 704 -19.32 -16.25 -11.56
CA TYR A 704 -19.06 -17.29 -10.56
C TYR A 704 -19.23 -18.67 -11.19
N ASP A 705 -18.34 -19.62 -10.90
CA ASP A 705 -18.43 -20.99 -11.41
C ASP A 705 -18.73 -21.03 -12.93
N HIS A 706 -19.89 -21.54 -13.37
CA HIS A 706 -20.30 -21.59 -14.78
C HIS A 706 -20.62 -20.24 -15.45
N THR A 707 -20.49 -19.12 -14.75
CA THR A 707 -20.63 -17.76 -15.32
C THR A 707 -19.36 -16.93 -15.18
N ILE A 708 -18.24 -17.52 -14.74
CA ILE A 708 -16.98 -16.79 -14.50
C ILE A 708 -16.39 -16.15 -15.77
N LYS A 709 -16.62 -16.77 -16.94
CA LYS A 709 -16.04 -16.30 -18.20
C LYS A 709 -16.84 -15.13 -18.79
N PRO A 710 -16.17 -14.08 -19.28
CA PRO A 710 -16.83 -12.95 -19.91
C PRO A 710 -17.45 -13.31 -21.27
N PRO A 711 -18.67 -12.82 -21.58
CA PRO A 711 -19.35 -13.09 -22.83
C PRO A 711 -18.72 -12.29 -23.98
N LYS A 712 -18.85 -12.80 -25.21
CA LYS A 712 -18.43 -12.10 -26.43
C LYS A 712 -19.60 -11.37 -27.05
N GLY A 713 -19.37 -10.15 -27.54
CA GLY A 713 -20.34 -9.40 -28.34
C GLY A 713 -21.55 -8.82 -27.58
N LEU A 714 -21.65 -9.06 -26.27
CA LEU A 714 -22.67 -8.46 -25.42
C LEU A 714 -22.16 -7.17 -24.76
N LYS A 715 -22.98 -6.12 -24.81
CA LYS A 715 -22.78 -4.90 -24.04
C LYS A 715 -23.51 -5.02 -22.71
N ILE A 716 -22.82 -4.76 -21.61
CA ILE A 716 -23.41 -4.78 -20.26
C ILE A 716 -24.10 -3.43 -20.01
N ASN A 717 -25.35 -3.42 -19.56
CA ASN A 717 -26.08 -2.19 -19.24
C ASN A 717 -25.35 -1.41 -18.11
N LYS A 718 -25.28 -0.08 -18.22
CA LYS A 718 -24.55 0.77 -17.25
C LYS A 718 -25.07 0.70 -15.81
N TYR A 719 -26.30 0.23 -15.61
CA TYR A 719 -26.89 -0.01 -14.29
C TYR A 719 -26.79 -1.48 -13.86
N VAL A 720 -25.89 -2.26 -14.47
CA VAL A 720 -25.58 -3.62 -14.05
C VAL A 720 -24.24 -3.63 -13.30
N ILE A 721 -24.20 -4.40 -12.22
CA ILE A 721 -23.00 -4.75 -11.47
C ILE A 721 -22.66 -6.19 -11.80
N VAL A 722 -21.47 -6.41 -12.37
CA VAL A 722 -20.88 -7.75 -12.48
C VAL A 722 -19.98 -7.94 -11.27
N ARG A 723 -20.28 -8.94 -10.44
CA ARG A 723 -19.46 -9.31 -9.30
C ARG A 723 -18.60 -10.51 -9.64
N TYR A 724 -17.32 -10.27 -9.86
CA TYR A 724 -16.33 -11.31 -10.15
C TYR A 724 -15.96 -12.06 -8.88
N ALA A 725 -16.28 -13.34 -8.83
CA ALA A 725 -15.92 -14.22 -7.72
C ALA A 725 -14.58 -14.90 -8.00
N ALA A 726 -13.55 -14.51 -7.25
CA ALA A 726 -12.17 -14.96 -7.43
C ALA A 726 -11.93 -16.36 -6.83
N LEU A 727 -12.81 -17.32 -7.13
CA LEU A 727 -12.83 -18.65 -6.53
C LEU A 727 -11.57 -19.48 -6.80
N MET A 728 -11.06 -19.44 -8.03
CA MET A 728 -10.10 -20.44 -8.53
C MET A 728 -8.64 -19.99 -8.47
N ARG A 729 -8.41 -18.78 -7.95
CA ARG A 729 -7.09 -18.13 -7.97
C ARG A 729 -6.16 -18.72 -6.92
N CYS A 730 -4.86 -18.57 -7.15
CA CYS A 730 -3.86 -18.79 -6.13
C CYS A 730 -3.77 -17.56 -5.22
N TYR A 731 -4.08 -17.73 -3.95
CA TYR A 731 -4.00 -16.66 -2.94
C TYR A 731 -2.60 -16.48 -2.34
N ALA A 732 -1.66 -17.40 -2.61
CA ALA A 732 -0.26 -17.26 -2.19
C ALA A 732 0.55 -16.32 -3.11
N HIS A 733 0.09 -16.16 -4.35
CA HIS A 733 0.68 -15.25 -5.33
C HIS A 733 -0.24 -14.06 -5.58
N ASN A 734 0.34 -12.99 -6.11
CA ASN A 734 -0.42 -11.83 -6.58
C ASN A 734 -1.41 -12.25 -7.66
N CYS A 735 -2.62 -11.68 -7.65
CA CYS A 735 -3.72 -12.08 -8.52
C CYS A 735 -3.43 -11.90 -10.03
N ASP A 736 -2.42 -11.12 -10.40
CA ASP A 736 -1.96 -10.87 -11.77
C ASP A 736 -0.57 -11.49 -12.08
N ASP A 737 -0.05 -12.35 -11.22
CA ASP A 737 1.22 -13.04 -11.43
C ASP A 737 1.15 -13.95 -12.67
N THR A 738 1.83 -13.51 -13.73
CA THR A 738 1.88 -14.23 -15.02
C THR A 738 2.64 -15.55 -14.99
N THR A 739 3.45 -15.78 -13.94
CA THR A 739 4.18 -17.04 -13.74
C THR A 739 3.34 -18.06 -12.98
N CYS A 740 2.29 -17.61 -12.29
CA CYS A 740 1.29 -18.47 -11.68
C CYS A 740 0.19 -18.79 -12.70
N MET A 741 0.17 -20.02 -13.23
CA MET A 741 -0.76 -20.44 -14.28
C MET A 741 -2.24 -20.14 -13.97
N ARG A 742 -2.67 -20.27 -12.70
CA ARG A 742 -4.03 -19.93 -12.28
C ARG A 742 -4.32 -18.45 -12.30
N ASN A 743 -3.42 -17.66 -11.71
CA ASN A 743 -3.60 -16.22 -11.64
C ASN A 743 -3.47 -15.60 -13.04
N LEU A 744 -2.69 -16.19 -13.93
CA LEU A 744 -2.70 -15.83 -15.34
C LEU A 744 -4.10 -16.01 -15.97
N GLU A 745 -4.75 -17.15 -15.74
CA GLU A 745 -6.10 -17.42 -16.25
C GLU A 745 -7.16 -16.49 -15.61
N ASP A 746 -7.24 -16.46 -14.28
CA ASP A 746 -8.19 -15.62 -13.54
C ASP A 746 -7.98 -14.12 -13.83
N SER A 747 -6.73 -13.65 -13.88
CA SER A 747 -6.46 -12.24 -14.23
C SER A 747 -6.87 -11.90 -15.65
N THR A 748 -6.86 -12.86 -16.57
CA THR A 748 -7.32 -12.66 -17.95
C THR A 748 -8.84 -12.48 -18.00
N TYR A 749 -9.59 -13.32 -17.27
CA TYR A 749 -11.05 -13.14 -17.13
C TYR A 749 -11.39 -11.82 -16.46
N LEU A 750 -10.73 -11.51 -15.34
CA LEU A 750 -10.93 -10.29 -14.60
C LEU A 750 -10.64 -9.03 -15.43
N LYS A 751 -9.49 -8.97 -16.13
CA LYS A 751 -9.15 -7.88 -17.06
C LYS A 751 -10.20 -7.71 -18.15
N THR A 752 -10.71 -8.81 -18.68
CA THR A 752 -11.70 -8.78 -19.75
C THR A 752 -13.05 -8.29 -19.25
N TRP A 753 -13.52 -8.73 -18.09
CA TRP A 753 -14.69 -8.17 -17.42
C TRP A 753 -14.53 -6.68 -17.13
N ALA A 754 -13.37 -6.27 -16.61
CA ALA A 754 -13.07 -4.87 -16.35
C ALA A 754 -13.18 -4.03 -17.62
N ASN A 755 -12.63 -4.51 -18.75
CA ASN A 755 -12.75 -3.85 -20.04
C ASN A 755 -14.20 -3.74 -20.51
N LEU A 756 -14.99 -4.81 -20.42
CA LEU A 756 -16.40 -4.79 -20.82
C LEU A 756 -17.21 -3.78 -19.99
N CYS A 757 -17.04 -3.78 -18.66
CA CYS A 757 -17.73 -2.85 -17.77
C CYS A 757 -17.30 -1.40 -18.01
N ASN A 758 -15.98 -1.13 -18.13
CA ASN A 758 -15.45 0.21 -18.39
C ASN A 758 -15.93 0.77 -19.74
N GLN A 759 -16.02 -0.06 -20.78
CA GLN A 759 -16.51 0.36 -22.10
C GLN A 759 -18.01 0.67 -22.11
N SER A 760 -18.80 -0.06 -21.32
CA SER A 760 -20.26 0.09 -21.32
C SER A 760 -20.79 1.06 -20.26
N GLY A 761 -19.95 1.44 -19.31
CA GLY A 761 -20.32 2.23 -18.13
C GLY A 761 -20.96 1.40 -17.01
N ALA A 762 -20.95 0.07 -17.12
CA ALA A 762 -21.36 -0.84 -16.06
C ALA A 762 -20.31 -0.87 -14.94
N GLN A 763 -20.65 -1.49 -13.80
CA GLN A 763 -19.72 -1.61 -12.67
C GLN A 763 -19.14 -3.02 -12.61
N LEU A 764 -17.83 -3.10 -12.35
CA LEU A 764 -17.17 -4.35 -11.95
C LEU A 764 -16.91 -4.31 -10.45
N TRP A 765 -17.37 -5.33 -9.74
CA TRP A 765 -17.16 -5.55 -8.33
C TRP A 765 -16.42 -6.87 -8.10
N ILE A 766 -15.76 -7.01 -6.95
CA ILE A 766 -15.01 -8.20 -6.56
C ILE A 766 -15.68 -8.89 -5.39
N TRP A 767 -15.74 -10.22 -5.46
CA TRP A 767 -15.89 -11.12 -4.31
C TRP A 767 -14.61 -11.93 -4.21
N ASP A 768 -13.82 -11.67 -3.17
CA ASP A 768 -12.53 -12.33 -2.92
C ASP A 768 -12.61 -13.24 -1.69
N TYR A 769 -11.99 -14.42 -1.73
CA TYR A 769 -12.10 -15.45 -0.68
C TYR A 769 -10.84 -15.45 0.19
N ASN A 770 -10.79 -14.52 1.14
CA ASN A 770 -9.61 -14.27 1.98
C ASN A 770 -9.47 -15.17 3.21
N ALA A 771 -10.26 -16.24 3.30
CA ALA A 771 -10.15 -17.26 4.32
C ALA A 771 -9.87 -18.65 3.74
N ASN A 772 -9.32 -19.53 4.58
CA ASN A 772 -9.17 -20.93 4.26
C ASN A 772 -10.47 -21.68 4.56
N TRP A 773 -11.39 -21.73 3.60
CA TRP A 773 -12.69 -22.40 3.73
C TRP A 773 -12.64 -23.92 3.90
N TYR A 774 -11.47 -24.54 3.65
CA TYR A 774 -11.27 -25.97 3.90
C TYR A 774 -10.84 -26.27 5.33
N SER A 775 -10.11 -25.34 5.95
CA SER A 775 -9.70 -25.43 7.34
C SER A 775 -9.48 -24.03 7.87
N THR A 776 -10.55 -23.46 8.41
CA THR A 776 -10.58 -22.06 8.86
C THR A 776 -9.54 -21.78 9.92
N ILE A 777 -9.15 -22.77 10.75
CA ILE A 777 -8.15 -22.63 11.83
C ILE A 777 -6.68 -22.62 11.36
N MET A 778 -6.41 -22.91 10.10
CA MET A 778 -5.04 -23.10 9.57
C MET A 778 -4.45 -21.82 8.94
N PRO A 779 -3.12 -21.77 8.73
CA PRO A 779 -2.50 -20.66 8.03
C PRO A 779 -3.06 -20.50 6.62
N TYR A 780 -3.34 -19.26 6.28
CA TYR A 780 -3.65 -18.76 4.97
C TYR A 780 -2.72 -17.58 4.61
N ALA A 781 -1.64 -17.90 3.90
CA ALA A 781 -0.56 -16.97 3.58
C ALA A 781 -0.90 -16.00 2.43
N ASN A 782 -1.97 -15.22 2.59
CA ASN A 782 -2.49 -14.27 1.59
C ASN A 782 -2.57 -12.81 2.08
N ILE A 783 -2.10 -12.49 3.29
CA ILE A 783 -2.10 -11.10 3.79
C ILE A 783 -1.26 -10.21 2.86
N ARG A 784 -0.12 -10.69 2.36
CA ARG A 784 0.74 -9.91 1.45
C ARG A 784 0.19 -9.80 0.03
N SER A 785 -0.38 -10.87 -0.52
CA SER A 785 -1.00 -10.81 -1.85
C SER A 785 -2.22 -9.88 -1.83
N ALA A 786 -3.03 -9.89 -0.77
CA ALA A 786 -4.18 -8.98 -0.63
C ALA A 786 -3.80 -7.48 -0.77
N ILE A 787 -2.62 -7.07 -0.31
CA ILE A 787 -2.09 -5.70 -0.50
C ILE A 787 -1.99 -5.37 -1.98
N HIS A 788 -1.35 -6.25 -2.74
CA HIS A 788 -1.19 -6.10 -4.18
C HIS A 788 -2.53 -6.18 -4.90
N ASP A 789 -3.35 -7.16 -4.54
CA ASP A 789 -4.60 -7.48 -5.22
C ASP A 789 -5.59 -6.32 -5.16
N ILE A 790 -5.76 -5.68 -3.99
CA ILE A 790 -6.69 -4.54 -3.83
C ILE A 790 -6.21 -3.32 -4.63
N ARG A 791 -4.89 -3.05 -4.65
CA ARG A 791 -4.30 -2.00 -5.50
C ARG A 791 -4.52 -2.31 -6.99
N TYR A 792 -4.36 -3.56 -7.37
CA TYR A 792 -4.57 -4.01 -8.74
C TYR A 792 -6.05 -3.91 -9.15
N TYR A 793 -7.00 -4.32 -8.29
CA TYR A 793 -8.43 -4.15 -8.52
C TYR A 793 -8.81 -2.68 -8.73
N LYS A 794 -8.28 -1.77 -7.89
CA LYS A 794 -8.44 -0.32 -8.07
C LYS A 794 -7.94 0.13 -9.45
N SER A 795 -6.78 -0.37 -9.90
CA SER A 795 -6.20 -0.02 -11.21
C SER A 795 -7.07 -0.46 -12.40
N LEU A 796 -7.84 -1.55 -12.24
CA LEU A 796 -8.78 -2.03 -13.25
C LEU A 796 -10.10 -1.25 -13.29
N GLY A 797 -10.30 -0.30 -12.38
CA GLY A 797 -11.52 0.49 -12.27
C GLY A 797 -12.65 -0.19 -11.48
N VAL A 798 -12.33 -1.23 -10.71
CA VAL A 798 -13.27 -1.89 -9.79
C VAL A 798 -13.92 -0.86 -8.87
N LYS A 799 -15.24 -0.98 -8.69
CA LYS A 799 -16.06 -0.03 -7.91
C LYS A 799 -16.49 -0.55 -6.55
N GLY A 800 -16.51 -1.86 -6.36
CA GLY A 800 -16.90 -2.49 -5.10
C GLY A 800 -16.06 -3.72 -4.79
N ILE A 801 -15.75 -3.94 -3.52
CA ILE A 801 -15.00 -5.11 -3.05
C ILE A 801 -15.71 -5.70 -1.84
N TYR A 802 -16.00 -6.99 -1.92
CA TYR A 802 -16.36 -7.84 -0.79
C TYR A 802 -15.23 -8.83 -0.56
N LEU A 803 -14.72 -8.84 0.67
CA LEU A 803 -13.72 -9.81 1.10
C LEU A 803 -14.42 -10.83 1.99
N GLN A 804 -14.65 -12.02 1.46
CA GLN A 804 -15.16 -13.14 2.23
C GLN A 804 -14.02 -13.68 3.11
N SER A 805 -13.91 -13.09 4.29
CA SER A 805 -12.90 -13.41 5.30
C SER A 805 -13.43 -14.51 6.23
N ASN A 806 -12.74 -14.77 7.34
CA ASN A 806 -13.09 -15.91 8.19
C ASN A 806 -14.43 -15.65 8.93
N ASP A 807 -15.53 -16.21 8.44
CA ASP A 807 -16.87 -16.06 9.01
C ASP A 807 -17.01 -16.68 10.41
N ILE A 808 -16.22 -17.71 10.74
CA ILE A 808 -16.15 -18.29 12.09
C ILE A 808 -15.23 -17.51 13.03
N HIS A 809 -14.73 -16.33 12.62
CA HIS A 809 -13.80 -15.52 13.44
C HIS A 809 -14.29 -15.25 14.86
N LEU A 810 -15.61 -15.22 15.07
CA LEU A 810 -16.23 -15.08 16.39
C LEU A 810 -16.03 -16.27 17.30
N ASP A 811 -16.12 -17.46 16.72
CA ASP A 811 -16.02 -18.66 17.49
C ASP A 811 -14.54 -19.01 17.62
N CYS A 812 -13.75 -18.85 16.55
CA CYS A 812 -12.32 -19.16 16.52
C CYS A 812 -11.49 -18.05 15.87
N ASN A 813 -10.43 -17.60 16.54
CA ASN A 813 -9.41 -16.78 15.90
C ASN A 813 -8.33 -17.69 15.24
N SER A 814 -8.53 -18.00 13.97
CA SER A 814 -7.56 -18.65 13.09
C SER A 814 -6.29 -17.83 12.88
N GLU A 815 -5.29 -18.34 12.13
CA GLU A 815 -4.07 -17.59 11.73
C GLU A 815 -4.32 -16.09 11.59
N PHE A 816 -4.01 -15.32 12.63
CA PHE A 816 -4.09 -13.87 12.60
C PHE A 816 -5.43 -13.28 12.11
N GLY A 817 -6.58 -13.90 12.43
CA GLY A 817 -7.90 -13.43 11.98
C GLY A 817 -8.15 -11.95 12.29
N ASP A 818 -7.77 -11.49 13.49
CA ASP A 818 -7.88 -10.07 13.87
C ASP A 818 -6.98 -9.15 13.02
N LEU A 819 -5.72 -9.54 12.78
CA LEU A 819 -4.81 -8.79 11.91
C LEU A 819 -5.32 -8.75 10.47
N ARG A 820 -5.87 -9.86 9.97
CA ARG A 820 -6.41 -9.96 8.63
C ARG A 820 -7.55 -8.97 8.43
N LEU A 821 -8.57 -9.01 9.28
CA LEU A 821 -9.70 -8.08 9.20
C LEU A 821 -9.25 -6.61 9.32
N TYR A 822 -8.26 -6.36 10.18
CA TYR A 822 -7.66 -5.05 10.33
C TYR A 822 -7.01 -4.55 9.03
N ILE A 823 -6.11 -5.33 8.45
CA ILE A 823 -5.37 -4.96 7.24
C ILE A 823 -6.30 -4.88 6.02
N GLU A 824 -7.28 -5.77 5.92
CA GLU A 824 -8.33 -5.71 4.91
C GLU A 824 -9.13 -4.41 5.01
N GLY A 825 -9.54 -4.02 6.23
CA GLY A 825 -10.19 -2.75 6.48
C GLY A 825 -9.35 -1.54 6.07
N VAL A 826 -8.07 -1.52 6.48
CA VAL A 826 -7.10 -0.48 6.09
C VAL A 826 -7.00 -0.36 4.57
N LEU A 827 -6.88 -1.48 3.85
CA LEU A 827 -6.72 -1.50 2.40
C LEU A 827 -8.00 -1.10 1.65
N LEU A 828 -9.18 -1.50 2.15
CA LEU A 828 -10.46 -1.11 1.55
C LEU A 828 -10.73 0.38 1.72
N GLU A 829 -10.28 0.98 2.82
CA GLU A 829 -10.37 2.41 3.01
C GLU A 829 -9.30 3.19 2.24
N ASN A 830 -8.05 2.76 2.35
CA ASN A 830 -6.92 3.38 1.66
C ASN A 830 -6.02 2.31 1.01
N PRO A 831 -6.26 1.98 -0.28
CA PRO A 831 -5.42 1.05 -1.04
C PRO A 831 -3.95 1.46 -1.12
N ASP A 832 -3.65 2.74 -0.95
CA ASP A 832 -2.30 3.30 -1.04
C ASP A 832 -1.63 3.39 0.34
N ALA A 833 -2.22 2.80 1.39
CA ALA A 833 -1.65 2.78 2.74
C ALA A 833 -0.29 2.06 2.80
N ASP A 834 0.54 2.51 3.73
CA ASP A 834 1.80 1.86 4.12
C ASP A 834 1.49 0.68 5.05
N VAL A 835 1.24 -0.47 4.44
CA VAL A 835 0.73 -1.64 5.17
C VAL A 835 1.77 -2.22 6.14
N ASP A 836 3.06 -2.03 5.88
CA ASP A 836 4.10 -2.50 6.81
C ASP A 836 4.05 -1.75 8.14
N LYS A 837 3.89 -0.42 8.10
CA LYS A 837 3.67 0.36 9.33
C LYS A 837 2.35 0.02 10.01
N GLU A 838 1.31 -0.31 9.27
CA GLU A 838 0.01 -0.71 9.82
C GLU A 838 0.08 -2.08 10.50
N ILE A 839 0.80 -3.04 9.91
CA ILE A 839 1.10 -4.33 10.54
C ILE A 839 1.93 -4.09 11.81
N GLU A 840 3.01 -3.31 11.75
CA GLU A 840 3.84 -3.03 12.93
C GLU A 840 3.03 -2.40 14.07
N PHE A 841 2.23 -1.38 13.76
CA PHE A 841 1.34 -0.74 14.73
C PHE A 841 0.35 -1.74 15.35
N PHE A 842 -0.34 -2.53 14.52
CA PHE A 842 -1.24 -3.56 15.02
C PHE A 842 -0.51 -4.55 15.93
N LEU A 843 0.65 -5.05 15.50
CA LEU A 843 1.38 -6.07 16.24
C LEU A 843 1.82 -5.54 17.62
N ASN A 844 2.32 -4.30 17.68
CA ASN A 844 2.74 -3.68 18.93
C ASN A 844 1.56 -3.47 19.90
N GLU A 845 0.42 -2.96 19.41
CA GLU A 845 -0.75 -2.66 20.25
C GLU A 845 -1.57 -3.90 20.64
N PHE A 846 -1.52 -4.97 19.84
CA PHE A 846 -2.32 -6.18 20.02
C PHE A 846 -1.55 -7.31 20.70
N TYR A 847 -0.25 -7.47 20.41
CA TYR A 847 0.61 -8.53 20.95
C TYR A 847 1.66 -8.06 21.95
N GLY A 848 1.91 -6.75 22.08
CA GLY A 848 2.88 -6.21 23.03
C GLY A 848 4.29 -6.77 22.81
N ALA A 849 4.93 -7.26 23.87
CA ALA A 849 6.27 -7.84 23.81
C ALA A 849 6.39 -9.07 22.86
N GLY A 850 5.26 -9.67 22.48
CA GLY A 850 5.20 -10.75 21.49
C GLY A 850 5.35 -10.29 20.04
N ALA A 851 5.15 -9.00 19.74
CA ALA A 851 5.12 -8.43 18.40
C ALA A 851 6.28 -8.84 17.46
N PRO A 852 7.57 -8.73 17.84
CA PRO A 852 8.68 -9.06 16.94
C PRO A 852 8.69 -10.54 16.51
N TYR A 853 8.22 -11.44 17.39
CA TYR A 853 8.16 -12.87 17.11
C TYR A 853 6.99 -13.20 16.18
N ILE A 854 5.84 -12.56 16.37
CA ILE A 854 4.72 -12.69 15.44
C ILE A 854 5.10 -12.16 14.05
N LYS A 855 5.84 -11.05 13.99
CA LYS A 855 6.35 -10.50 12.73
C LYS A 855 7.29 -11.48 12.01
N GLU A 856 8.24 -12.06 12.73
CA GLU A 856 9.15 -13.06 12.16
C GLU A 856 8.39 -14.27 11.60
N TYR A 857 7.35 -14.73 12.30
CA TYR A 857 6.50 -15.80 11.80
C TYR A 857 5.76 -15.41 10.52
N LEU A 858 5.17 -14.21 10.45
CA LEU A 858 4.52 -13.71 9.24
C LEU A 858 5.50 -13.73 8.05
N ASP A 859 6.76 -13.34 8.29
CA ASP A 859 7.79 -13.35 7.25
C ASP A 859 8.16 -14.77 6.78
N LEU A 860 8.16 -15.76 7.69
CA LEU A 860 8.31 -17.17 7.32
C LEU A 860 7.15 -17.67 6.46
N MET A 861 5.91 -17.29 6.78
CA MET A 861 4.74 -17.65 5.97
C MET A 861 4.79 -17.02 4.59
N VAL A 862 5.22 -15.76 4.49
CA VAL A 862 5.45 -15.07 3.22
C VAL A 862 6.55 -15.75 2.41
N LYS A 863 7.64 -16.17 3.05
CA LYS A 863 8.70 -16.96 2.40
C LYS A 863 8.13 -18.26 1.81
N GLN A 864 7.28 -18.98 2.56
CA GLN A 864 6.67 -20.21 2.04
C GLN A 864 5.68 -19.94 0.90
N ALA A 865 4.88 -18.87 0.99
CA ALA A 865 3.99 -18.45 -0.08
C ALA A 865 4.77 -18.15 -1.38
N LYS A 866 5.91 -17.47 -1.29
CA LYS A 866 6.78 -17.18 -2.45
C LYS A 866 7.44 -18.42 -3.07
N ASN A 867 7.74 -19.41 -2.25
CA ASN A 867 8.33 -20.68 -2.72
C ASN A 867 7.27 -21.64 -3.28
N HIS A 868 5.99 -21.28 -3.19
CA HIS A 868 4.91 -22.08 -3.72
C HIS A 868 5.00 -22.19 -5.24
N GLN A 869 4.96 -23.41 -5.77
CA GLN A 869 4.88 -23.64 -7.21
C GLN A 869 3.48 -24.12 -7.59
N CYS A 870 2.83 -23.38 -8.49
CA CYS A 870 1.57 -23.77 -9.13
C CYS A 870 1.86 -24.65 -10.35
N GLY A 871 1.67 -25.98 -10.24
CA GLY A 871 1.78 -26.91 -11.38
C GLY A 871 0.55 -26.91 -12.29
N SER A 872 0.64 -27.60 -13.44
CA SER A 872 -0.45 -27.72 -14.45
C SER A 872 -1.70 -28.48 -13.99
N ASN A 873 -1.59 -29.24 -12.89
CA ASN A 873 -2.72 -29.96 -12.26
C ASN A 873 -3.04 -29.38 -10.87
N CYS A 874 -2.63 -28.15 -10.60
CA CYS A 874 -3.01 -27.48 -9.36
C CYS A 874 -4.47 -27.05 -9.55
N SER A 875 -5.44 -27.65 -8.82
CA SER A 875 -6.85 -27.22 -8.82
C SER A 875 -7.40 -26.62 -7.48
N ALA A 876 -6.70 -26.66 -6.32
CA ALA A 876 -6.89 -25.66 -5.23
C ALA A 876 -5.66 -24.80 -4.77
N PRO A 877 -5.87 -23.64 -4.10
CA PRO A 877 -4.83 -22.83 -3.44
C PRO A 877 -3.90 -23.66 -2.54
N TYR A 878 -2.97 -23.04 -1.82
CA TYR A 878 -2.06 -23.64 -0.81
C TYR A 878 -2.72 -24.56 0.27
N GLN A 879 -4.02 -24.84 0.15
CA GLN A 879 -4.94 -25.60 0.99
C GLN A 879 -4.70 -27.12 1.03
N TRP A 880 -4.00 -27.76 0.08
CA TRP A 880 -4.01 -29.23 -0.03
C TRP A 880 -3.15 -30.03 0.97
N ARG A 881 -2.08 -29.47 1.56
CA ARG A 881 -1.45 -30.14 2.73
C ARG A 881 -2.36 -30.17 3.96
N LEU A 882 -3.42 -29.36 3.95
CA LEU A 882 -4.39 -29.23 5.04
C LEU A 882 -5.66 -30.06 4.79
N PHE A 883 -5.84 -30.61 3.58
CA PHE A 883 -6.94 -31.51 3.22
C PHE A 883 -6.90 -32.87 3.93
N CYS A 884 -5.77 -33.23 4.54
CA CYS A 884 -5.69 -34.40 5.44
C CYS A 884 -6.74 -34.35 6.56
N LEU A 885 -7.32 -33.17 6.86
CA LEU A 885 -8.32 -33.02 7.91
C LEU A 885 -9.79 -33.13 7.48
N ARG A 886 -10.12 -33.38 6.20
CA ARG A 886 -11.51 -33.79 5.90
C ARG A 886 -11.77 -35.14 6.57
N TYR A 887 -12.61 -35.13 7.60
CA TYR A 887 -13.29 -36.34 8.08
C TYR A 887 -14.29 -36.77 7.01
N ASP A 888 -13.79 -37.19 5.85
CA ASP A 888 -14.64 -37.90 4.91
C ASP A 888 -14.93 -39.26 5.54
N SER A 889 -16.19 -39.64 5.51
CA SER A 889 -16.75 -40.87 6.09
C SER A 889 -16.12 -42.17 5.55
N LYS A 890 -15.16 -42.08 4.62
CA LYS A 890 -14.51 -43.20 3.92
C LYS A 890 -12.97 -43.10 4.01
N PRO A 891 -12.36 -43.73 5.02
CA PRO A 891 -10.90 -43.78 5.22
C PRO A 891 -10.06 -44.27 4.02
N GLY A 892 -10.66 -44.93 3.04
CA GLY A 892 -9.97 -45.47 1.85
C GLY A 892 -9.62 -44.44 0.77
N GLN A 893 -10.24 -43.25 0.75
CA GLN A 893 -9.99 -42.24 -0.29
C GLN A 893 -8.80 -41.32 0.02
N ILE A 894 -8.33 -41.28 1.27
CA ILE A 894 -7.14 -40.51 1.69
C ILE A 894 -5.83 -41.22 1.29
N PHE A 895 -5.88 -42.54 1.03
CA PHE A 895 -4.70 -43.40 0.81
C PHE A 895 -4.65 -44.10 -0.55
N ASN A 896 -5.67 -43.94 -1.41
CA ASN A 896 -5.44 -44.21 -2.81
C ASN A 896 -4.46 -43.15 -3.33
N ASN A 897 -3.45 -43.57 -4.08
CA ASN A 897 -2.33 -42.76 -4.61
C ASN A 897 -2.75 -41.63 -5.59
N GLU A 898 -3.97 -41.14 -5.46
CA GLU A 898 -4.72 -40.30 -6.37
C GLU A 898 -5.55 -39.35 -5.51
N MET A 899 -4.94 -38.29 -4.97
CA MET A 899 -5.71 -37.23 -4.31
C MET A 899 -6.52 -36.50 -5.36
N ILE A 900 -7.85 -36.54 -5.22
CA ILE A 900 -8.80 -36.00 -6.20
C ILE A 900 -9.11 -34.53 -5.87
N ASP A 901 -8.83 -33.61 -6.80
CA ASP A 901 -9.08 -32.18 -6.66
C ASP A 901 -10.59 -31.83 -6.79
N TYR A 902 -11.01 -30.57 -6.58
CA TYR A 902 -12.42 -30.13 -6.70
C TYR A 902 -13.06 -30.53 -8.05
N ASP A 903 -12.24 -30.60 -9.09
CA ASP A 903 -12.64 -30.98 -10.44
C ASP A 903 -12.56 -32.50 -10.73
N GLY A 904 -12.11 -33.32 -9.79
CA GLY A 904 -11.98 -34.77 -9.99
C GLY A 904 -10.59 -35.26 -10.45
N THR A 905 -9.55 -34.41 -10.51
CA THR A 905 -8.22 -34.76 -11.04
C THR A 905 -7.21 -35.19 -9.98
N ASN A 906 -6.24 -36.05 -10.34
CA ASN A 906 -5.28 -36.65 -9.41
C ASN A 906 -4.03 -35.77 -9.17
N TYR A 907 -3.72 -35.47 -7.91
CA TYR A 907 -2.50 -34.79 -7.46
C TYR A 907 -1.30 -35.74 -7.42
N THR A 908 -0.13 -35.32 -7.93
CA THR A 908 1.07 -36.18 -7.96
C THR A 908 1.96 -36.00 -6.72
N THR A 909 2.59 -37.07 -6.25
CA THR A 909 3.54 -37.07 -5.11
C THR A 909 4.75 -36.14 -5.31
N SER A 910 5.06 -35.75 -6.55
CA SER A 910 6.20 -34.89 -6.90
C SER A 910 5.96 -33.40 -6.60
N LEU A 911 4.74 -32.88 -6.83
CA LEU A 911 4.34 -31.50 -6.50
C LEU A 911 4.31 -31.27 -4.98
N ASP A 912 3.95 -32.33 -4.24
CA ASP A 912 3.90 -32.34 -2.78
C ASP A 912 5.28 -32.19 -2.11
N ALA A 913 6.35 -32.65 -2.75
CA ALA A 913 7.71 -32.54 -2.22
C ALA A 913 8.25 -31.10 -2.35
N HIS A 914 7.90 -30.39 -3.42
CA HIS A 914 8.37 -29.03 -3.71
C HIS A 914 7.69 -27.98 -2.84
N ASN A 915 6.41 -28.15 -2.52
CA ASN A 915 5.64 -27.25 -1.66
C ASN A 915 5.79 -27.59 -0.15
N ARG A 916 6.90 -28.22 0.26
CA ARG A 916 7.20 -28.54 1.66
C ARG A 916 7.84 -27.37 2.38
N MET A 917 7.22 -26.92 3.48
CA MET A 917 7.97 -26.13 4.46
C MET A 917 9.14 -27.00 4.99
N PRO A 918 10.39 -26.54 4.86
CA PRO A 918 11.56 -27.28 5.34
C PRO A 918 11.49 -27.53 6.85
N ASP A 919 12.05 -28.67 7.31
CA ASP A 919 12.06 -29.00 8.75
C ASP A 919 12.79 -27.94 9.59
N SER A 920 13.77 -27.24 9.00
CA SER A 920 14.42 -26.09 9.63
C SER A 920 13.46 -24.93 9.91
N ASP A 921 12.55 -24.65 8.97
CA ASP A 921 11.58 -23.57 9.10
C ASP A 921 10.47 -23.97 10.10
N ILE A 922 10.08 -25.26 10.12
CA ILE A 922 9.16 -25.82 11.13
C ILE A 922 9.75 -25.68 12.54
N ASN A 923 11.01 -26.09 12.73
CA ASN A 923 11.70 -25.95 14.01
C ASN A 923 11.83 -24.48 14.42
N ARG A 924 12.11 -23.59 13.46
CA ARG A 924 12.18 -22.15 13.74
C ARG A 924 10.84 -21.59 14.23
N CYS A 925 9.71 -22.01 13.66
CA CYS A 925 8.39 -21.62 14.15
C CYS A 925 8.17 -22.01 15.63
N GLU A 926 8.71 -23.15 16.09
CA GLU A 926 8.63 -23.55 17.49
C GLU A 926 9.52 -22.71 18.41
N GLU A 927 10.72 -22.34 17.96
CA GLU A 927 11.60 -21.43 18.69
C GLU A 927 10.94 -20.07 18.88
N ILE A 928 10.37 -19.52 17.79
CA ILE A 928 9.63 -18.25 17.78
C ILE A 928 8.45 -18.32 18.76
N TYR A 929 7.68 -19.42 18.75
CA TYR A 929 6.59 -19.65 19.70
C TYR A 929 7.06 -19.53 21.15
N ASN A 930 8.11 -20.28 21.52
CA ASN A 930 8.58 -20.34 22.89
C ASN A 930 9.15 -18.98 23.33
N ALA A 931 9.85 -18.30 22.43
CA ALA A 931 10.40 -16.97 22.69
C ALA A 931 9.30 -15.91 22.87
N ALA A 932 8.24 -15.96 22.04
CA ALA A 932 7.09 -15.07 22.16
C ALA A 932 6.37 -15.26 23.49
N MET A 933 6.08 -16.51 23.89
CA MET A 933 5.42 -16.82 25.15
C MET A 933 6.24 -16.37 26.36
N LYS A 934 7.58 -16.50 26.30
CA LYS A 934 8.49 -15.99 27.32
C LYS A 934 8.51 -14.45 27.37
N ALA A 935 8.51 -13.79 26.21
CA ALA A 935 8.55 -12.33 26.14
C ALA A 935 7.31 -11.68 26.75
N VAL A 936 6.13 -12.30 26.59
CA VAL A 936 4.88 -11.78 27.16
C VAL A 936 4.63 -12.19 28.61
N GLU A 937 5.48 -13.02 29.23
CA GLU A 937 5.27 -13.52 30.61
C GLU A 937 5.00 -12.38 31.60
N ASN A 938 5.74 -11.28 31.48
CA ASN A 938 5.61 -10.07 32.32
C ASN A 938 4.78 -8.94 31.69
N ASP A 939 4.11 -9.18 30.57
CA ASP A 939 3.27 -8.18 29.88
C ASP A 939 1.84 -8.14 30.49
N SER A 940 0.91 -7.40 29.88
CA SER A 940 -0.50 -7.39 30.26
C SER A 940 -1.13 -8.77 30.06
N GLU A 941 -2.13 -9.09 30.90
CA GLU A 941 -2.92 -10.32 30.76
C GLU A 941 -3.57 -10.44 29.37
N ARG A 942 -3.88 -9.30 28.76
CA ARG A 942 -4.39 -9.21 27.40
C ARG A 942 -3.34 -9.66 26.38
N HIS A 943 -2.13 -9.10 26.41
CA HIS A 943 -1.06 -9.47 25.47
C HIS A 943 -0.63 -10.94 25.63
N ARG A 944 -0.59 -11.45 26.86
CA ARG A 944 -0.38 -12.88 27.12
C ARG A 944 -1.44 -13.74 26.43
N PHE A 945 -2.71 -13.37 26.59
CA PHE A 945 -3.83 -14.11 26.03
C PHE A 945 -3.84 -14.08 24.50
N THR A 946 -3.73 -12.90 23.88
CA THR A 946 -3.77 -12.73 22.42
C THR A 946 -2.59 -13.42 21.73
N THR A 947 -1.38 -13.29 22.30
CA THR A 947 -0.16 -13.96 21.83
C THR A 947 -0.29 -15.47 21.96
N GLY A 948 -0.70 -15.97 23.14
CA GLY A 948 -0.88 -17.40 23.38
C GLY A 948 -1.92 -18.05 22.46
N ARG A 949 -3.07 -17.38 22.28
CA ARG A 949 -4.16 -17.81 21.37
C ARG A 949 -3.67 -17.96 19.94
N THR A 950 -3.08 -16.90 19.40
CA THR A 950 -2.61 -16.85 17.99
C THR A 950 -1.60 -17.96 17.70
N LEU A 951 -0.75 -18.25 18.68
CA LEU A 951 0.33 -19.21 18.55
C LEU A 951 -0.10 -20.68 18.75
N VAL A 952 -1.30 -20.96 19.27
CA VAL A 952 -1.83 -22.33 19.44
C VAL A 952 -2.26 -22.96 18.10
N SER A 953 -2.85 -22.18 17.21
CA SER A 953 -3.17 -22.60 15.83
C SER A 953 -1.95 -23.20 15.12
N TRP A 954 -0.73 -22.79 15.50
CA TRP A 954 0.55 -23.25 14.93
C TRP A 954 1.02 -24.59 15.43
N LYS A 955 0.69 -24.94 16.66
CA LYS A 955 0.93 -26.29 17.18
C LYS A 955 0.05 -27.31 16.48
N LEU A 956 -1.15 -26.91 16.05
CA LEU A 956 -2.00 -27.74 15.19
C LEU A 956 -1.37 -27.92 13.80
N VAL A 957 -0.80 -26.88 13.20
CA VAL A 957 -0.09 -27.00 11.90
C VAL A 957 1.08 -27.97 11.97
N LYS A 958 1.97 -27.85 12.97
CA LYS A 958 3.06 -28.80 13.18
C LYS A 958 2.54 -30.23 13.29
N SER A 959 1.45 -30.41 14.02
CA SER A 959 0.81 -31.72 14.21
C SER A 959 0.29 -32.27 12.88
N VAL A 960 -0.39 -31.44 12.07
CA VAL A 960 -0.87 -31.81 10.72
C VAL A 960 0.28 -32.09 9.75
N LEU A 961 1.43 -31.44 9.89
CA LEU A 961 2.61 -31.69 9.04
C LEU A 961 3.31 -33.02 9.33
N LYS A 962 3.15 -33.60 10.54
CA LYS A 962 3.67 -34.93 10.90
C LYS A 962 2.85 -36.09 10.33
N VAL A 963 1.69 -35.80 9.75
CA VAL A 963 0.69 -36.79 9.34
C VAL A 963 1.14 -37.69 8.17
N LYS A 964 2.15 -37.27 7.40
CA LYS A 964 2.73 -38.07 6.30
C LYS A 964 3.72 -39.16 6.76
N GLU A 965 4.09 -39.23 8.03
CA GLU A 965 4.94 -40.32 8.54
C GLU A 965 4.19 -41.66 8.68
N PHE A 966 2.87 -41.69 8.42
CA PHE A 966 2.02 -42.84 8.68
C PHE A 966 1.82 -43.70 7.43
N ALA A 967 2.27 -44.97 7.50
CA ALA A 967 2.37 -45.89 6.36
C ALA A 967 1.02 -46.36 5.76
N ASN A 968 -0.11 -46.23 6.47
CA ASN A 968 -1.43 -46.63 5.98
C ASN A 968 -2.59 -45.98 6.75
N ALA A 969 -3.83 -46.16 6.26
CA ALA A 969 -5.06 -45.60 6.84
C ALA A 969 -5.34 -45.98 8.30
N SER A 970 -5.00 -47.20 8.71
CA SER A 970 -5.15 -47.68 10.08
C SER A 970 -4.16 -46.98 11.02
N THR A 971 -2.89 -46.88 10.62
CA THR A 971 -1.83 -46.18 11.35
C THR A 971 -2.08 -44.67 11.40
N TYR A 972 -2.57 -44.08 10.32
CA TYR A 972 -2.98 -42.68 10.27
C TYR A 972 -4.08 -42.37 11.27
N LYS A 973 -5.16 -43.17 11.30
CA LYS A 973 -6.29 -42.95 12.20
C LYS A 973 -5.86 -43.09 13.67
N SER A 974 -5.03 -44.09 14.00
CA SER A 974 -4.56 -44.29 15.37
C SER A 974 -3.54 -43.24 15.82
N GLN A 975 -2.62 -42.82 14.94
CA GLN A 975 -1.62 -41.81 15.26
C GLN A 975 -2.19 -40.39 15.25
N ASN A 976 -3.16 -40.07 14.38
CA ASN A 976 -3.90 -38.82 14.49
C ASN A 976 -4.76 -38.81 15.76
N ALA A 977 -5.47 -39.89 16.09
CA ALA A 977 -6.17 -39.96 17.37
C ALA A 977 -5.22 -39.79 18.56
N LYS A 978 -4.00 -40.34 18.48
CA LYS A 978 -2.95 -40.16 19.48
C LYS A 978 -2.43 -38.71 19.51
N LEU A 979 -2.24 -38.06 18.37
CA LEU A 979 -1.76 -36.69 18.23
C LEU A 979 -2.81 -35.67 18.70
N TYR A 980 -4.08 -35.86 18.33
CA TYR A 980 -5.21 -35.09 18.87
C TYR A 980 -5.34 -35.30 20.38
N LYS A 981 -5.20 -36.54 20.85
CA LYS A 981 -5.19 -36.85 22.27
C LYS A 981 -4.00 -36.21 22.99
N GLU A 982 -2.79 -36.23 22.42
CA GLU A 982 -1.60 -35.56 22.95
C GLU A 982 -1.77 -34.04 22.97
N LEU A 983 -2.35 -33.43 21.92
CA LEU A 983 -2.70 -32.00 21.89
C LEU A 983 -3.70 -31.68 23.02
N VAL A 984 -4.76 -32.47 23.15
CA VAL A 984 -5.78 -32.28 24.19
C VAL A 984 -5.24 -32.60 25.60
N GLU A 985 -4.31 -33.54 25.77
CA GLU A 985 -3.72 -33.89 27.07
C GLU A 985 -2.64 -32.88 27.49
N THR A 986 -1.82 -32.42 26.54
CA THR A 986 -0.75 -31.42 26.77
C THR A 986 -1.35 -30.06 27.07
N TYR A 987 -2.45 -29.70 26.39
CA TYR A 987 -3.04 -28.36 26.47
C TYR A 987 -4.43 -28.33 27.13
N LYS A 988 -4.98 -29.48 27.55
CA LYS A 988 -6.26 -29.63 28.30
C LYS A 988 -7.40 -28.77 27.73
N VAL A 989 -8.26 -28.29 28.63
CA VAL A 989 -9.32 -27.29 28.41
C VAL A 989 -8.76 -25.99 27.81
N THR A 990 -7.45 -25.73 28.00
CA THR A 990 -6.76 -24.53 27.51
C THR A 990 -6.65 -24.49 25.99
N VAL A 991 -6.55 -25.63 25.28
CA VAL A 991 -6.61 -25.65 23.81
C VAL A 991 -7.97 -25.17 23.30
N PHE A 992 -9.06 -25.54 23.97
CA PHE A 992 -10.39 -25.04 23.63
C PHE A 992 -10.53 -23.55 23.97
N SER A 993 -10.10 -23.08 25.15
CA SER A 993 -10.18 -21.65 25.49
C SER A 993 -9.21 -20.76 24.70
N LEU A 994 -8.18 -21.32 24.05
CA LEU A 994 -7.20 -20.59 23.26
C LEU A 994 -7.53 -20.61 21.77
N ILE A 995 -8.16 -21.66 21.23
CA ILE A 995 -8.66 -21.68 19.85
C ILE A 995 -9.96 -20.90 19.76
N TRP A 996 -10.85 -21.09 20.74
CA TRP A 996 -12.15 -20.43 20.78
C TRP A 996 -12.07 -19.10 21.54
N ARG A 997 -12.84 -18.08 21.15
CA ARG A 997 -12.81 -16.72 21.77
C ARG A 997 -13.38 -16.63 23.19
N THR A 998 -13.43 -17.74 23.93
CA THR A 998 -13.98 -17.79 25.29
C THR A 998 -12.87 -17.74 26.34
N ARG A 999 -12.71 -16.57 26.98
CA ARG A 999 -12.04 -16.50 28.29
C ARG A 999 -12.97 -17.09 29.34
N THR A 1000 -12.82 -18.36 29.70
CA THR A 1000 -13.41 -18.83 30.97
C THR A 1000 -12.52 -19.81 31.72
N ASP A 1001 -12.03 -19.29 32.83
CA ASP A 1001 -11.69 -19.96 34.09
C ASP A 1001 -12.93 -20.42 34.89
N THR A 1002 -14.17 -20.32 34.38
CA THR A 1002 -15.38 -20.68 35.19
C THR A 1002 -16.54 -21.42 34.49
N LYS A 1003 -16.53 -21.66 33.16
CA LYS A 1003 -17.65 -22.37 32.48
C LYS A 1003 -17.31 -23.68 31.80
N LEU A 1004 -16.04 -24.03 31.65
CA LEU A 1004 -15.62 -25.28 31.01
C LEU A 1004 -15.57 -26.50 31.97
N ASP A 1005 -15.81 -26.28 33.26
CA ASP A 1005 -15.83 -27.34 34.29
C ASP A 1005 -17.05 -28.28 34.19
N LYS A 1006 -18.05 -28.01 33.33
CA LYS A 1006 -19.33 -28.74 33.39
C LYS A 1006 -19.51 -29.92 32.44
N ASN A 1007 -18.65 -30.15 31.45
CA ASN A 1007 -18.49 -31.47 30.79
C ASN A 1007 -17.56 -31.34 29.56
N PRO A 1008 -16.25 -31.62 29.71
CA PRO A 1008 -15.32 -31.65 28.59
C PRO A 1008 -15.67 -32.70 27.52
N GLY A 1009 -16.47 -33.72 27.86
CA GLY A 1009 -16.78 -34.86 26.98
C GLY A 1009 -17.85 -34.61 25.90
N GLU A 1010 -18.74 -33.63 26.06
CA GLU A 1010 -19.82 -33.39 25.08
C GLU A 1010 -19.36 -32.61 23.84
N TRP A 1011 -18.28 -31.82 23.95
CA TRP A 1011 -17.72 -31.02 22.85
C TRP A 1011 -16.67 -31.75 22.00
N VAL A 1012 -16.20 -32.92 22.45
CA VAL A 1012 -15.21 -33.74 21.74
C VAL A 1012 -15.86 -34.65 20.68
N VAL A 1013 -17.20 -34.75 20.68
CA VAL A 1013 -17.97 -35.71 19.85
C VAL A 1013 -18.80 -35.04 18.74
N LYS A 1014 -19.10 -33.74 18.84
CA LYS A 1014 -19.74 -32.95 17.77
C LYS A 1014 -18.68 -32.21 16.97
#